data_AF-A0A1V5VHH2-F1
#
_entry.id   AF-A0A1V5VHH2-F1
#
_cell.length_a   1.000
_cell.length_b   1.000
_cell.length_c   1.000
_cell.angle_alpha   90.00
_cell.angle_beta   90.00
_cell.angle_gamma   90.00
#
_symmetry.space_group_name_H-M   'P 1'
#
loop_
_entity.id
_entity.type
_entity.pdbx_description
1 polymer ?
#
loop_
_entity_poly.entity_id
_entity_poly.type
_entity_poly.pdbx_seq_one_letter_code
_entity_poly.pdbx_strand_id
1 'polypeptide(L)'
;MFSKKITYLFFISLFLRLSSSAFAVSISGKIVDKTKDGGSGEAVTGFSVVLTGDATSVYVMDAGTLPAGNYEFNNLQPGKYTVTPKKSGYIFTPGNYSVNMTTVSVVKNFEGGRYVFIRQWGSSGAGSGQFNKPAGIAVNSSTNVLIYVADRDNHRIQLFSSTGSYLNKWGAVYNSAPATSTLYGVPPHDQSGYSFPYSVAIDSSGSMYVADTANHSIQKRTLEDDTTTWGLYSDPWVWQPDYLPHTETGTFNSPYGIAAAMTGENIFIVDTKNHRIQIFSSTGAFIYAIGKLADVEYSSTPVSGSLPGEFNEPYAAAVDKESNIYAADTLNNRIQRFAGDYWGGWSSSPDTTGSSGSGDGSFSTPTGISLDASGKIYVVDRGNNRVQVFTYASDATPKLNFLTRWGYSGTSAGQLDGPFGIAVDALNYIYVTDTNNNRIQKFASSCCFVNINGYVTDNSSNPLKDVSVKIESGISSSTFVTGEDGYYEFVNLPVNCDYTVTPSSSEYDFNPVYYSTPSLLNHLAGVCFIGVYKGSLKKYYIQGRITKKNSSPEEPIENVLLTLSGTVSSTTFTNSNGDYAFGNAYSAFLPAGGSYTITPSKEGYCFEPVSESTSSLSSNIPDYATGQDKWNFKGFDVYYISGRITDWLTQNAVPDVSVTLYRSGDYKVMSSTQTNSTGHYNINNIETGNYYIEPKKIDYTFNPASISYSPLDWSRSDQDFTAVYTNPNIDKLKIYGYVRSETGAGVNSVDMSMQCGTETWKTITDNSGYYEFGYIYGRRSYDITPSKINWIFVPVSTSAYLSESNKQVDFSSTYALSGVPEEINLPLGVNGSNAKVHVPAAGSAKIIVEERPEKKAKHRGTVNPSKNESVGILFTPNMSGSGYVGRKYTIKIFTLKGELVEEFVKTPATADDIWMKWKPDNLASGIYIVYIEGPGVKSSKKMAVLK
;
A
#
# COMPACT_ATOMS: atom_id res chain seq x y z
N MET A 1 4.73 -16.63 84.96
CA MET A 1 5.00 -16.68 83.49
C MET A 1 5.22 -15.29 82.90
N PHE A 2 6.16 -14.51 83.43
CA PHE A 2 6.38 -13.10 83.09
C PHE A 2 7.71 -12.90 82.33
N SER A 3 7.94 -13.65 81.25
CA SER A 3 9.19 -13.59 80.48
C SER A 3 9.02 -13.68 78.95
N LYS A 4 7.79 -13.59 78.41
CA LYS A 4 7.56 -13.64 76.96
C LYS A 4 6.97 -12.37 76.33
N LYS A 5 6.86 -11.26 77.08
CA LYS A 5 6.25 -10.01 76.57
C LYS A 5 7.22 -8.91 76.12
N ILE A 6 8.53 -9.04 76.31
CA ILE A 6 9.49 -7.98 75.96
C ILE A 6 10.14 -8.19 74.58
N THR A 7 10.13 -9.40 74.03
CA THR A 7 10.68 -9.65 72.67
C THR A 7 9.73 -9.22 71.55
N TYR A 8 8.42 -9.11 71.81
CA TYR A 8 7.44 -8.76 70.77
C TYR A 8 7.36 -7.25 70.45
N LEU A 9 7.76 -6.36 71.37
CA LEU A 9 7.79 -4.92 71.11
C LEU A 9 9.04 -4.47 70.33
N PHE A 10 10.15 -5.21 70.42
CA PHE A 10 11.36 -4.89 69.65
C PHE A 10 11.26 -5.34 68.18
N PHE A 11 10.48 -6.39 67.89
CA PHE A 11 10.20 -6.79 66.51
C PHE A 11 9.16 -5.91 65.82
N ILE A 12 8.25 -5.28 66.56
CA ILE A 12 7.27 -4.33 65.99
C ILE A 12 7.93 -2.98 65.65
N SER A 13 8.91 -2.49 66.43
CA SER A 13 9.61 -1.24 66.08
C SER A 13 10.66 -1.40 64.95
N LEU A 14 11.19 -2.61 64.74
CA LEU A 14 12.09 -2.91 63.62
C LEU A 14 11.33 -3.21 62.31
N PHE A 15 10.10 -3.75 62.37
CA PHE A 15 9.24 -3.89 61.19
C PHE A 15 8.51 -2.58 60.80
N LEU A 16 8.26 -1.66 61.74
CA LEU A 16 7.75 -0.32 61.43
C LEU A 16 8.82 0.67 60.93
N ARG A 17 10.11 0.31 60.98
CA ARG A 17 11.21 1.07 60.34
C ARG A 17 11.70 0.48 59.01
N LEU A 18 11.03 -0.55 58.50
CA LEU A 18 11.23 -1.07 57.14
C LEU A 18 10.01 -0.81 56.25
N SER A 19 9.22 0.21 56.56
CA SER A 19 8.13 0.72 55.70
C SER A 19 8.52 2.07 55.09
N SER A 20 9.49 2.03 54.17
CA SER A 20 9.65 3.00 53.07
C SER A 20 10.96 2.72 52.31
N SER A 21 11.13 1.51 51.79
CA SER A 21 11.66 1.46 50.42
C SER A 21 10.52 1.95 49.52
N ALA A 22 10.28 3.26 49.55
CA ALA A 22 9.57 3.94 48.48
C ALA A 22 10.25 3.45 47.20
N PHE A 23 9.46 2.91 46.27
CA PHE A 23 9.97 2.50 44.96
C PHE A 23 10.73 3.70 44.40
N ALA A 24 12.06 3.67 44.43
CA ALA A 24 12.91 4.79 44.04
C ALA A 24 13.02 4.79 42.51
N VAL A 25 11.90 5.10 41.86
CA VAL A 25 11.85 5.27 40.41
C VAL A 25 12.23 6.71 40.07
N SER A 26 12.92 6.85 38.95
CA SER A 26 13.49 8.12 38.50
C SER A 26 13.12 8.43 37.06
N ILE A 27 13.07 9.73 36.74
CA ILE A 27 13.04 10.21 35.36
C ILE A 27 14.36 10.91 35.10
N SER A 28 15.14 10.42 34.15
CA SER A 28 16.45 11.00 33.81
C SER A 28 16.60 11.22 32.32
N GLY A 29 17.66 11.90 31.90
CA GLY A 29 17.90 12.14 30.50
C GLY A 29 19.07 13.05 30.21
N LYS A 30 19.34 13.24 28.92
CA LYS A 30 20.35 14.15 28.39
C LYS A 30 19.74 15.17 27.43
N ILE A 31 20.22 16.41 27.53
CA ILE A 31 19.89 17.51 26.65
C ILE A 31 21.11 17.86 25.80
N VAL A 32 20.98 17.71 24.48
CA VAL A 32 22.06 17.98 23.53
C VAL A 32 21.68 19.05 22.51
N ASP A 33 22.62 19.94 22.20
CA ASP A 33 22.52 20.90 21.11
C ASP A 33 23.03 20.25 19.82
N LYS A 34 22.11 19.74 18.99
CA LYS A 34 22.47 19.18 17.68
C LYS A 34 22.69 20.24 16.59
N THR A 35 22.47 21.51 16.92
CA THR A 35 22.74 22.64 16.00
C THR A 35 24.19 23.10 16.09
N LYS A 36 24.93 22.75 17.14
CA LYS A 36 26.32 23.21 17.30
C LYS A 36 27.38 22.32 16.68
N ASP A 37 27.16 21.01 16.58
CA ASP A 37 28.15 20.04 16.07
C ASP A 37 27.55 18.87 15.28
N GLY A 38 28.38 18.31 14.39
CA GLY A 38 28.09 17.35 13.32
C GLY A 38 27.53 15.97 13.70
N GLY A 39 26.44 15.94 14.48
CA GLY A 39 25.63 14.75 14.74
C GLY A 39 25.78 14.13 16.13
N SER A 40 26.89 14.38 16.85
CA SER A 40 27.07 13.88 18.22
C SER A 40 26.35 14.72 19.29
N GLY A 41 26.05 15.99 18.97
CA GLY A 41 25.36 16.96 19.84
C GLY A 41 26.19 17.38 21.06
N GLU A 42 26.47 18.68 21.20
CA GLU A 42 27.11 19.20 22.41
C GLU A 42 26.15 19.16 23.58
N ALA A 43 26.62 18.92 24.80
CA ALA A 43 25.78 19.04 25.98
C ALA A 43 25.25 20.48 26.12
N VAL A 44 23.93 20.66 26.17
CA VAL A 44 23.36 21.97 26.52
C VAL A 44 23.70 22.23 27.99
N THR A 45 24.28 23.37 28.33
CA THR A 45 24.52 23.80 29.72
C THR A 45 23.60 24.97 30.10
N GLY A 46 23.39 25.23 31.39
CA GLY A 46 22.57 26.36 31.86
C GLY A 46 21.10 26.29 31.41
N PHE A 47 20.56 25.08 31.28
CA PHE A 47 19.14 24.81 31.09
C PHE A 47 18.50 24.47 32.43
N SER A 48 17.19 24.64 32.56
CA SER A 48 16.39 24.06 33.62
C SER A 48 15.44 23.01 33.04
N VAL A 49 14.99 22.06 33.86
CA VAL A 49 13.97 21.09 33.47
C VAL A 49 12.87 21.14 34.50
N VAL A 50 11.66 21.49 34.09
CA VAL A 50 10.49 21.58 34.94
C VAL A 50 9.78 20.23 34.91
N LEU A 51 9.51 19.66 36.08
CA LEU A 51 8.64 18.50 36.25
C LEU A 51 7.28 18.97 36.79
N THR A 52 6.18 18.58 36.16
CA THR A 52 4.80 18.82 36.62
C THR A 52 4.03 17.51 36.68
N GLY A 53 3.04 17.36 37.57
CA GLY A 53 2.28 16.11 37.73
C GLY A 53 1.94 15.80 39.19
N ASP A 54 1.76 14.52 39.53
CA ASP A 54 1.35 14.04 40.87
C ASP A 54 2.34 14.39 42.02
N ALA A 55 3.47 15.05 41.72
CA ALA A 55 4.35 15.67 42.72
C ALA A 55 4.43 17.19 42.50
N THR A 56 4.21 17.96 43.57
CA THR A 56 4.12 19.42 43.62
C THR A 56 5.47 20.16 43.73
N SER A 57 6.58 19.61 43.22
CA SER A 57 7.90 20.26 43.33
C SER A 57 8.50 20.66 41.98
N VAL A 58 8.61 21.97 41.75
CA VAL A 58 9.43 22.56 40.70
C VAL A 58 10.91 22.35 41.07
N TYR A 59 11.57 21.40 40.42
CA TYR A 59 13.01 21.20 40.55
C TYR A 59 13.74 22.02 39.49
N VAL A 60 14.36 23.14 39.87
CA VAL A 60 15.31 23.86 39.03
C VAL A 60 16.70 23.31 39.34
N MET A 61 17.30 22.56 38.42
CA MET A 61 18.69 22.11 38.59
C MET A 61 19.64 23.14 37.97
N ASP A 62 20.61 23.60 38.76
CA ASP A 62 21.80 24.28 38.25
C ASP A 62 22.95 23.25 38.16
N ALA A 63 23.79 23.37 37.14
CA ALA A 63 24.63 22.30 36.57
C ALA A 63 25.81 21.76 37.44
N GLY A 64 25.68 21.72 38.77
CA GLY A 64 26.78 21.43 39.68
C GLY A 64 27.07 19.96 40.01
N THR A 65 26.14 19.02 39.81
CA THR A 65 26.28 17.64 40.35
C THR A 65 26.18 16.49 39.33
N LEU A 66 25.77 16.74 38.09
CA LEU A 66 25.68 15.73 37.03
C LEU A 66 26.57 16.12 35.84
N PRO A 67 26.98 15.15 34.98
CA PRO A 67 27.68 15.46 33.74
C PRO A 67 26.89 16.47 32.87
N ALA A 68 27.59 17.36 32.17
CA ALA A 68 26.96 18.40 31.35
C ALA A 68 25.86 17.83 30.43
N GLY A 69 24.72 18.51 30.38
CA GLY A 69 23.56 18.10 29.59
C GLY A 69 22.65 17.10 30.30
N ASN A 70 23.07 16.43 31.36
CA ASN A 70 22.23 15.44 32.04
C ASN A 70 21.27 16.10 33.04
N TYR A 71 20.09 15.49 33.21
CA TYR A 71 19.13 15.80 34.26
C TYR A 71 18.57 14.52 34.88
N GLU A 72 18.15 14.58 36.14
CA GLU A 72 17.53 13.45 36.84
C GLU A 72 16.59 13.92 37.95
N PHE A 73 15.42 13.29 38.04
CA PHE A 73 14.45 13.42 39.12
C PHE A 73 14.33 12.05 39.81
N ASN A 74 14.70 11.97 41.09
CA ASN A 74 14.73 10.72 41.86
C ASN A 74 13.57 10.63 42.87
N ASN A 75 13.30 9.42 43.36
CA ASN A 75 12.30 9.13 44.40
C ASN A 75 10.87 9.54 44.03
N LEU A 76 10.52 9.46 42.75
CA LEU A 76 9.16 9.73 42.28
C LEU A 76 8.23 8.60 42.71
N GLN A 77 6.98 8.92 43.02
CA GLN A 77 5.96 7.91 43.28
C GLN A 77 5.41 7.39 41.94
N PRO A 78 4.79 6.19 41.89
CA PRO A 78 3.98 5.80 40.74
C PRO A 78 2.89 6.85 40.48
N GLY A 79 2.79 7.35 39.25
CA GLY A 79 1.97 8.52 38.92
C GLY A 79 2.25 9.06 37.53
N LYS A 80 1.49 10.06 37.09
CA LYS A 80 1.71 10.71 35.79
C LYS A 80 2.52 11.99 35.96
N TYR A 81 3.56 12.13 35.14
CA TYR A 81 4.48 13.26 35.16
C TYR A 81 4.66 13.84 33.76
N THR A 82 4.87 15.14 33.67
CA THR A 82 5.30 15.85 32.47
C THR A 82 6.64 16.51 32.71
N VAL A 83 7.59 16.31 31.81
CA VAL A 83 8.97 16.79 31.91
C VAL A 83 9.21 17.80 30.80
N THR A 84 9.60 19.03 31.14
CA THR A 84 9.69 20.17 30.22
C THR A 84 11.00 20.94 30.39
N PRO A 85 11.95 20.87 29.44
CA PRO A 85 13.18 21.65 29.49
C PRO A 85 12.94 23.13 29.15
N LYS A 86 13.73 24.01 29.74
CA LYS A 86 13.68 25.47 29.56
C LYS A 86 15.10 26.03 29.49
N LYS A 87 15.35 26.88 28.51
CA LYS A 87 16.57 27.68 28.40
C LYS A 87 16.26 28.84 27.48
N SER A 88 16.61 30.06 27.90
CA SER A 88 16.35 31.25 27.09
C SER A 88 17.05 31.15 25.74
N GLY A 89 16.31 31.39 24.66
CA GLY A 89 16.81 31.29 23.29
C GLY A 89 17.12 29.88 22.81
N TYR A 90 16.54 28.83 23.42
CA TYR A 90 16.61 27.45 22.94
C TYR A 90 15.22 26.88 22.80
N ILE A 91 15.04 26.04 21.79
CA ILE A 91 13.86 25.19 21.62
C ILE A 91 14.30 23.77 21.82
N PHE A 92 13.52 23.00 22.57
CA PHE A 92 13.77 21.59 22.80
C PHE A 92 12.83 20.73 21.98
N THR A 93 13.36 19.66 21.40
CA THR A 93 12.61 18.65 20.65
C THR A 93 12.76 17.30 21.33
N PRO A 94 11.65 16.66 21.77
CA PRO A 94 10.31 17.24 21.87
C PRO A 94 10.24 18.37 22.93
N GLY A 95 9.22 19.23 22.87
CA GLY A 95 9.09 20.34 23.82
C GLY A 95 8.82 19.89 25.26
N ASN A 96 8.27 18.68 25.45
CA ASN A 96 8.08 18.02 26.72
C ASN A 96 7.88 16.50 26.50
N TYR A 97 7.86 15.72 27.59
CA TYR A 97 7.37 14.34 27.59
C TYR A 97 6.34 14.13 28.68
N SER A 98 5.23 13.45 28.36
CA SER A 98 4.37 12.81 29.36
C SER A 98 4.87 11.40 29.67
N VAL A 99 4.98 11.08 30.96
CA VAL A 99 5.53 9.84 31.50
C VAL A 99 4.56 9.28 32.54
N ASN A 100 4.06 8.08 32.29
CA ASN A 100 3.30 7.33 33.29
C ASN A 100 4.28 6.43 34.06
N MET A 101 4.63 6.86 35.27
CA MET A 101 5.52 6.13 36.15
C MET A 101 4.78 4.99 36.83
N THR A 102 5.34 3.79 36.72
CA THR A 102 4.87 2.58 37.43
C THR A 102 5.89 2.21 38.50
N THR A 103 6.60 1.09 38.36
CA THR A 103 7.68 0.64 39.24
C THR A 103 9.06 0.65 38.56
N VAL A 104 9.17 1.27 37.37
CA VAL A 104 10.40 1.32 36.57
C VAL A 104 10.80 2.78 36.26
N SER A 105 12.10 3.08 36.37
CA SER A 105 12.68 4.37 35.97
C SER A 105 12.66 4.57 34.46
N VAL A 106 12.55 5.82 33.99
CA VAL A 106 12.41 6.15 32.57
C VAL A 106 13.45 7.17 32.14
N VAL A 107 14.08 6.94 30.98
CA VAL A 107 15.02 7.90 30.36
C VAL A 107 14.32 8.66 29.24
N LYS A 108 14.43 9.99 29.24
CA LYS A 108 13.84 10.91 28.25
C LYS A 108 14.89 11.93 27.80
N ASN A 109 15.27 11.92 26.53
CA ASN A 109 16.31 12.83 26.03
C ASN A 109 15.68 13.99 25.24
N PHE A 110 16.30 15.17 25.33
CA PHE A 110 15.88 16.38 24.63
C PHE A 110 16.96 16.87 23.68
N GLU A 111 16.53 17.45 22.55
CA GLU A 111 17.41 18.09 21.59
C GLU A 111 17.15 19.59 21.58
N GLY A 112 18.11 20.39 22.06
CA GLY A 112 18.04 21.85 22.09
C GLY A 112 18.57 22.50 20.82
N GLY A 113 18.02 23.63 20.39
CA GLY A 113 18.58 24.43 19.30
C GLY A 113 18.07 25.86 19.27
N ARG A 114 18.93 26.79 18.85
CA ARG A 114 18.55 28.21 18.58
C ARG A 114 17.74 28.35 17.29
N TYR A 115 18.02 27.48 16.35
CA TYR A 115 17.35 27.35 15.06
C TYR A 115 16.86 25.92 14.92
N VAL A 116 15.57 25.74 14.73
CA VAL A 116 14.95 24.41 14.69
C VAL A 116 14.45 24.11 13.31
N PHE A 117 14.73 22.88 12.85
CA PHE A 117 14.14 22.32 11.65
C PHE A 117 12.62 22.25 11.80
N ILE A 118 11.91 22.91 10.89
CA ILE A 118 10.45 22.89 10.85
C ILE A 118 9.97 21.79 9.91
N ARG A 119 10.48 21.78 8.68
CA ARG A 119 10.11 20.80 7.66
C ARG A 119 11.06 20.84 6.48
N GLN A 120 10.89 19.86 5.60
CA GLN A 120 11.51 19.82 4.28
C GLN A 120 10.50 19.43 3.21
N TRP A 121 10.79 19.78 1.98
CA TRP A 121 10.06 19.31 0.79
C TRP A 121 11.02 19.26 -0.40
N GLY A 122 10.63 18.53 -1.44
CA GLY A 122 11.50 18.24 -2.57
C GLY A 122 12.03 16.81 -2.56
N SER A 123 12.27 16.29 -3.75
CA SER A 123 12.95 15.03 -4.00
C SER A 123 13.67 15.13 -5.34
N SER A 124 14.65 14.26 -5.59
CA SER A 124 15.34 14.26 -6.89
C SER A 124 14.38 13.96 -8.03
N GLY A 125 14.44 14.76 -9.10
CA GLY A 125 13.67 14.54 -10.32
C GLY A 125 13.26 15.83 -11.01
N ALA A 126 12.43 15.69 -12.04
CA ALA A 126 12.00 16.76 -12.92
C ALA A 126 10.49 17.06 -12.86
N GLY A 127 9.73 16.28 -12.08
CA GLY A 127 8.30 16.52 -11.82
C GLY A 127 8.06 17.80 -11.01
N SER A 128 6.80 18.23 -10.93
CA SER A 128 6.41 19.38 -10.10
C SER A 128 6.75 19.12 -8.63
N GLY A 129 7.47 20.05 -7.99
CA GLY A 129 7.94 19.88 -6.62
C GLY A 129 9.13 18.92 -6.46
N GLN A 130 9.66 18.35 -7.54
CA GLN A 130 10.96 17.66 -7.56
C GLN A 130 12.05 18.63 -8.00
N PHE A 131 13.29 18.38 -7.60
CA PHE A 131 14.44 19.22 -7.91
C PHE A 131 15.60 18.42 -8.48
N ASN A 132 16.45 19.11 -9.24
CA ASN A 132 17.77 18.67 -9.65
C ASN A 132 18.77 19.80 -9.36
N LYS A 133 19.55 19.62 -8.29
CA LYS A 133 20.50 20.61 -7.76
C LYS A 133 19.88 22.01 -7.59
N PRO A 134 18.86 22.19 -6.72
CA PRO A 134 18.28 23.50 -6.46
C PRO A 134 19.34 24.44 -5.87
N ALA A 135 19.46 25.66 -6.40
CA ALA A 135 20.54 26.59 -6.10
C ALA A 135 20.05 27.80 -5.28
N GLY A 136 19.61 28.88 -5.93
CA GLY A 136 19.11 30.06 -5.26
C GLY A 136 17.67 29.93 -4.79
N ILE A 137 17.32 30.69 -3.76
CA ILE A 137 15.98 30.74 -3.18
C ILE A 137 15.66 32.17 -2.77
N ALA A 138 14.43 32.61 -3.00
CA ALA A 138 13.91 33.90 -2.57
C ALA A 138 12.50 33.77 -2.01
N VAL A 139 12.13 34.74 -1.17
CA VAL A 139 10.78 34.86 -0.60
C VAL A 139 10.27 36.28 -0.81
N ASN A 140 8.96 36.43 -0.99
CA ASN A 140 8.35 37.76 -1.05
C ASN A 140 8.24 38.37 0.37
N SER A 141 8.15 39.69 0.43
CA SER A 141 8.06 40.47 1.68
C SER A 141 6.64 40.56 2.28
N SER A 142 5.65 39.86 1.70
CA SER A 142 4.25 39.96 2.11
C SER A 142 3.89 39.00 3.27
N THR A 143 2.71 39.20 3.87
CA THR A 143 2.15 38.28 4.88
C THR A 143 1.83 36.89 4.32
N ASN A 144 1.55 36.80 3.01
CA ASN A 144 1.39 35.54 2.30
C ASN A 144 2.71 35.12 1.65
N VAL A 145 3.54 34.42 2.44
CA VAL A 145 4.89 34.03 2.04
C VAL A 145 4.84 33.02 0.87
N LEU A 146 5.42 33.43 -0.24
CA LEU A 146 5.68 32.66 -1.45
C LEU A 146 7.19 32.42 -1.57
N ILE A 147 7.56 31.20 -1.96
CA ILE A 147 8.95 30.75 -2.01
C ILE A 147 9.30 30.41 -3.46
N TYR A 148 10.31 31.10 -4.00
CA TYR A 148 10.81 30.93 -5.36
C TYR A 148 12.14 30.18 -5.29
N VAL A 149 12.27 29.10 -6.04
CA VAL A 149 13.46 28.25 -6.02
C VAL A 149 14.01 28.09 -7.42
N ALA A 150 15.29 28.41 -7.60
CA ALA A 150 16.02 28.12 -8.82
C ALA A 150 16.40 26.63 -8.87
N ASP A 151 15.69 25.87 -9.69
CA ASP A 151 15.90 24.44 -9.90
C ASP A 151 16.92 24.25 -11.03
N ARG A 152 18.18 24.54 -10.69
CA ARG A 152 19.27 24.85 -11.62
C ARG A 152 19.42 23.85 -12.75
N ASP A 153 19.57 22.57 -12.44
CA ASP A 153 19.86 21.54 -13.45
C ASP A 153 18.59 21.03 -14.15
N ASN A 154 17.41 21.50 -13.72
CA ASN A 154 16.15 21.37 -14.45
C ASN A 154 15.79 22.63 -15.25
N HIS A 155 16.67 23.64 -15.30
CA HIS A 155 16.52 24.82 -16.16
C HIS A 155 15.22 25.61 -15.93
N ARG A 156 14.79 25.71 -14.66
CA ARG A 156 13.51 26.33 -14.30
C ARG A 156 13.54 27.02 -12.93
N ILE A 157 12.56 27.89 -12.71
CA ILE A 157 12.20 28.41 -11.38
C ILE A 157 10.89 27.74 -10.94
N GLN A 158 10.81 27.31 -9.69
CA GLN A 158 9.59 26.77 -9.09
C GLN A 158 9.08 27.65 -7.95
N LEU A 159 7.76 27.78 -7.85
CA LEU A 159 7.03 28.55 -6.84
C LEU A 159 6.34 27.62 -5.86
N PHE A 160 6.47 27.91 -4.57
CA PHE A 160 5.83 27.17 -3.48
C PHE A 160 5.12 28.10 -2.50
N SER A 161 4.14 27.55 -1.79
CA SER A 161 3.53 28.20 -0.63
C SER A 161 4.48 28.21 0.57
N SER A 162 4.16 28.98 1.61
CA SER A 162 4.84 28.98 2.91
C SER A 162 4.88 27.58 3.58
N THR A 163 3.96 26.69 3.19
CA THR A 163 3.88 25.29 3.63
C THR A 163 4.68 24.33 2.73
N GLY A 164 5.37 24.81 1.70
CA GLY A 164 6.14 23.97 0.79
C GLY A 164 5.30 23.21 -0.23
N SER A 165 4.03 23.60 -0.42
CA SER A 165 3.18 23.04 -1.49
C SER A 165 3.56 23.68 -2.82
N TYR A 166 3.73 22.87 -3.86
CA TYR A 166 4.01 23.38 -5.22
C TYR A 166 2.83 24.21 -5.73
N LEU A 167 3.12 25.39 -6.27
CA LEU A 167 2.12 26.32 -6.83
C LEU A 167 2.29 26.50 -8.33
N ASN A 168 3.51 26.79 -8.79
CA ASN A 168 3.77 27.09 -10.21
C ASN A 168 5.24 26.86 -10.60
N LYS A 169 5.56 26.99 -11.90
CA LYS A 169 6.92 26.96 -12.43
C LYS A 169 7.05 27.79 -13.72
N TRP A 170 8.28 28.22 -14.01
CA TRP A 170 8.67 28.88 -15.26
C TRP A 170 9.97 28.28 -15.79
N GLY A 171 10.07 28.05 -17.10
CA GLY A 171 11.17 27.29 -17.72
C GLY A 171 10.82 25.80 -17.93
N ALA A 172 11.69 25.06 -18.61
CA ALA A 172 11.41 23.71 -19.10
C ALA A 172 12.55 22.72 -18.81
N VAL A 173 12.19 21.45 -18.63
CA VAL A 173 13.14 20.34 -18.45
C VAL A 173 13.52 19.82 -19.83
N TYR A 174 14.82 19.87 -20.17
CA TYR A 174 15.31 19.27 -21.42
C TYR A 174 15.54 17.77 -21.22
N ASN A 175 14.73 16.93 -21.87
CA ASN A 175 14.76 15.45 -21.74
C ASN A 175 15.91 14.75 -22.49
N SER A 176 16.88 15.49 -23.02
CA SER A 176 18.09 14.93 -23.61
C SER A 176 19.30 15.58 -22.97
N ALA A 177 20.14 14.77 -22.31
CA ALA A 177 21.53 15.16 -22.09
C ALA A 177 22.08 15.71 -23.42
N PRO A 178 22.83 16.84 -23.44
CA PRO A 178 23.62 17.14 -24.61
C PRO A 178 24.51 15.92 -24.80
N ALA A 179 24.31 15.22 -25.91
CA ALA A 179 25.17 14.12 -26.31
C ALA A 179 26.61 14.61 -26.19
N THR A 180 27.46 13.79 -25.60
CA THR A 180 28.91 13.96 -25.55
C THR A 180 29.45 14.58 -26.84
N SER A 181 29.68 15.90 -26.85
CA SER A 181 30.47 16.56 -27.88
C SER A 181 31.12 17.79 -27.29
N THR A 182 32.45 17.81 -27.32
CA THR A 182 33.37 18.82 -26.83
C THR A 182 33.32 20.13 -27.63
N LEU A 183 32.14 20.63 -27.96
CA LEU A 183 31.92 21.95 -28.57
C LEU A 183 30.50 22.42 -28.22
N TYR A 184 30.40 23.51 -27.45
CA TYR A 184 29.22 24.35 -27.16
C TYR A 184 27.85 23.81 -27.62
N GLY A 185 27.20 23.03 -26.74
CA GLY A 185 25.85 22.50 -26.95
C GLY A 185 24.77 23.48 -26.46
N VAL A 186 24.13 24.14 -27.42
CA VAL A 186 23.07 25.16 -27.22
C VAL A 186 21.68 24.49 -27.26
N PRO A 187 20.82 24.64 -26.22
CA PRO A 187 19.38 24.39 -26.35
C PRO A 187 18.72 25.53 -27.14
N PRO A 188 17.72 25.26 -27.99
CA PRO A 188 17.07 26.28 -28.80
C PRO A 188 16.35 27.31 -27.91
N HIS A 189 16.58 28.59 -28.23
CA HIS A 189 15.82 29.77 -27.82
C HIS A 189 14.36 29.67 -28.33
N ASP A 190 13.54 28.76 -27.80
CA ASP A 190 12.13 29.12 -27.67
C ASP A 190 12.04 30.19 -26.58
N GLN A 191 11.21 31.20 -26.81
CA GLN A 191 11.25 32.50 -26.13
C GLN A 191 10.75 32.44 -24.67
N SER A 192 11.04 31.38 -23.90
CA SER A 192 10.50 31.17 -22.56
C SER A 192 11.42 30.47 -21.54
N GLY A 193 12.59 29.94 -21.95
CA GLY A 193 13.45 29.07 -21.12
C GLY A 193 14.58 29.76 -20.35
N TYR A 194 15.03 29.13 -19.25
CA TYR A 194 16.25 29.48 -18.50
C TYR A 194 17.38 28.48 -18.84
N SER A 195 18.64 28.87 -18.66
CA SER A 195 19.83 28.04 -18.83
C SER A 195 20.68 28.02 -17.55
N PHE A 196 20.57 26.92 -16.80
CA PHE A 196 21.18 26.75 -15.47
C PHE A 196 20.96 27.96 -14.55
N PRO A 197 19.71 28.33 -14.23
CA PRO A 197 19.47 29.51 -13.40
C PRO A 197 20.05 29.29 -11.99
N TYR A 198 20.95 30.17 -11.54
CA TYR A 198 21.59 30.04 -10.23
C TYR A 198 20.83 30.74 -9.12
N SER A 199 20.31 31.94 -9.35
CA SER A 199 19.63 32.73 -8.32
C SER A 199 18.34 33.36 -8.80
N VAL A 200 17.46 33.63 -7.85
CA VAL A 200 16.23 34.37 -8.01
C VAL A 200 16.17 35.44 -6.91
N ALA A 201 15.65 36.62 -7.23
CA ALA A 201 15.37 37.69 -6.27
C ALA A 201 13.98 38.28 -6.54
N ILE A 202 13.29 38.72 -5.49
CA ILE A 202 11.99 39.38 -5.58
C ILE A 202 12.13 40.78 -5.01
N ASP A 203 11.72 41.81 -5.77
CA ASP A 203 11.67 43.18 -5.26
C ASP A 203 10.38 43.45 -4.47
N SER A 204 10.30 44.62 -3.84
CA SER A 204 9.14 45.04 -3.05
C SER A 204 7.86 45.23 -3.87
N SER A 205 7.96 45.38 -5.20
CA SER A 205 6.81 45.42 -6.12
C SER A 205 6.29 44.03 -6.48
N GLY A 206 7.03 42.97 -6.14
CA GLY A 206 6.72 41.59 -6.53
C GLY A 206 7.30 41.19 -7.88
N SER A 207 8.18 42.00 -8.48
CA SER A 207 8.89 41.60 -9.69
C SER A 207 9.97 40.57 -9.35
N MET A 208 10.05 39.52 -10.16
CA MET A 208 11.03 38.44 -10.05
C MET A 208 12.19 38.68 -11.00
N TYR A 209 13.41 38.60 -10.49
CA TYR A 209 14.67 38.68 -11.25
C TYR A 209 15.38 37.33 -11.16
N VAL A 210 15.85 36.81 -12.29
CA VAL A 210 16.48 35.48 -12.37
C VAL A 210 17.85 35.61 -13.02
N ALA A 211 18.85 35.00 -12.40
CA ALA A 211 20.20 34.93 -12.92
C ALA A 211 20.26 33.78 -13.91
N ASP A 212 20.15 34.10 -15.20
CA ASP A 212 20.18 33.13 -16.28
C ASP A 212 21.64 32.86 -16.69
N THR A 213 22.31 32.14 -15.80
CA THR A 213 23.77 32.12 -15.67
C THR A 213 24.50 31.66 -16.91
N ALA A 214 24.07 30.56 -17.54
CA ALA A 214 24.74 30.06 -18.74
C ALA A 214 24.42 30.90 -19.98
N ASN A 215 23.38 31.75 -19.91
CA ASN A 215 23.08 32.75 -20.92
C ASN A 215 23.69 34.12 -20.60
N HIS A 216 24.53 34.23 -19.56
CA HIS A 216 25.23 35.46 -19.20
C HIS A 216 24.29 36.68 -19.05
N SER A 217 23.07 36.47 -18.56
CA SER A 217 22.03 37.49 -18.53
C SER A 217 21.15 37.45 -17.27
N ILE A 218 20.35 38.50 -17.09
CA ILE A 218 19.35 38.61 -16.02
C ILE A 218 17.99 38.78 -16.67
N GLN A 219 17.03 37.95 -16.27
CA GLN A 219 15.65 38.03 -16.74
C GLN A 219 14.75 38.61 -15.65
N LYS A 220 13.86 39.55 -16.00
CA LYS A 220 12.80 40.04 -15.10
C LYS A 220 11.42 39.58 -15.54
N ARG A 221 10.56 39.30 -14.56
CA ARG A 221 9.13 39.00 -14.74
C ARG A 221 8.28 39.72 -13.70
N THR A 222 7.11 40.20 -14.10
CA THR A 222 6.10 40.79 -13.21
C THR A 222 4.89 39.86 -13.16
N LEU A 223 4.28 39.67 -11.98
CA LEU A 223 3.17 38.72 -11.79
C LEU A 223 1.85 39.13 -12.49
N GLU A 224 1.69 40.40 -12.87
CA GLU A 224 0.47 40.93 -13.51
C GLU A 224 0.46 40.77 -15.05
N ASP A 225 1.60 40.53 -15.68
CA ASP A 225 1.73 40.47 -17.14
C ASP A 225 1.88 39.02 -17.64
N ASP A 226 0.76 38.38 -17.97
CA ASP A 226 0.72 37.23 -18.90
C ASP A 226 0.94 37.70 -20.37
N THR A 227 1.39 38.94 -20.57
CA THR A 227 1.73 39.51 -21.88
C THR A 227 3.21 39.86 -21.95
N THR A 228 3.88 39.24 -22.91
CA THR A 228 5.30 39.23 -23.25
C THR A 228 5.98 40.61 -23.40
N THR A 229 6.43 41.22 -22.32
CA THR A 229 7.46 42.28 -22.39
C THR A 229 8.67 41.93 -21.54
N TRP A 230 9.67 41.36 -22.21
CA TRP A 230 10.97 40.99 -21.68
C TRP A 230 11.83 42.25 -21.50
N GLY A 231 12.05 42.68 -20.27
CA GLY A 231 13.16 43.56 -19.95
C GLY A 231 14.44 42.73 -19.89
N LEU A 232 15.13 42.58 -21.03
CA LEU A 232 16.49 42.07 -21.04
C LEU A 232 17.38 43.16 -20.46
N TYR A 233 18.15 42.84 -19.42
CA TYR A 233 19.14 43.76 -18.84
C TYR A 233 20.49 43.72 -19.60
N SER A 234 20.45 43.29 -20.87
CA SER A 234 21.46 43.48 -21.90
C SER A 234 20.79 44.22 -23.07
N ASP A 235 21.37 45.34 -23.54
CA ASP A 235 20.75 46.18 -24.57
C ASP A 235 20.52 45.41 -25.91
N PRO A 236 19.47 45.72 -26.70
CA PRO A 236 18.80 44.80 -27.62
C PRO A 236 19.16 44.96 -29.12
N TRP A 237 20.40 45.31 -29.48
CA TRP A 237 20.74 45.61 -30.89
C TRP A 237 22.02 45.00 -31.45
N VAL A 238 22.30 43.72 -31.17
CA VAL A 238 23.21 42.96 -32.05
C VAL A 238 22.67 41.55 -32.27
N TRP A 239 22.28 41.25 -33.51
CA TRP A 239 22.21 39.87 -34.00
C TRP A 239 23.65 39.36 -34.09
N GLN A 240 24.21 38.94 -32.96
CA GLN A 240 25.44 38.14 -32.90
C GLN A 240 25.25 37.01 -31.88
N PRO A 241 25.57 35.76 -32.25
CA PRO A 241 25.35 34.57 -31.44
C PRO A 241 26.46 34.39 -30.40
N ASP A 242 26.81 35.45 -29.69
CA ASP A 242 27.97 35.42 -28.82
C ASP A 242 27.53 35.00 -27.43
N TYR A 243 27.37 33.68 -27.27
CA TYR A 243 27.39 32.92 -26.01
C TYR A 243 28.74 33.06 -25.27
N LEU A 244 29.38 34.21 -25.41
CA LEU A 244 30.75 34.49 -25.00
C LEU A 244 30.71 35.33 -23.72
N PRO A 245 31.63 35.06 -22.79
CA PRO A 245 31.75 35.84 -21.56
C PRO A 245 32.03 37.31 -21.86
N HIS A 246 31.23 38.23 -21.31
CA HIS A 246 31.43 39.66 -21.48
C HIS A 246 32.12 40.28 -20.27
N THR A 247 33.10 41.16 -20.51
CA THR A 247 33.86 41.85 -19.45
C THR A 247 33.43 43.30 -19.26
N GLU A 248 32.69 43.88 -20.20
CA GLU A 248 32.30 45.29 -20.17
C GLU A 248 31.30 45.58 -19.05
N THR A 249 31.37 46.78 -18.49
CA THR A 249 30.40 47.25 -17.51
C THR A 249 29.00 47.33 -18.14
N GLY A 250 27.98 46.86 -17.42
CA GLY A 250 26.62 46.71 -17.96
C GLY A 250 26.34 45.37 -18.63
N THR A 251 27.35 44.51 -18.77
CA THR A 251 27.24 43.14 -19.30
C THR A 251 27.76 42.12 -18.28
N PHE A 252 27.46 40.83 -18.46
CA PHE A 252 27.75 39.81 -17.44
C PHE A 252 28.59 38.64 -17.96
N ASN A 253 29.30 38.00 -17.05
CA ASN A 253 29.99 36.74 -17.22
C ASN A 253 29.57 35.76 -16.12
N SER A 254 28.62 34.88 -16.48
CA SER A 254 28.02 33.90 -15.59
C SER A 254 27.56 34.50 -14.27
N PRO A 255 26.52 35.37 -14.28
CA PRO A 255 26.01 35.96 -13.06
C PRO A 255 25.37 34.88 -12.18
N TYR A 256 25.82 34.74 -10.94
CA TYR A 256 25.27 33.72 -10.02
C TYR A 256 24.25 34.33 -9.07
N GLY A 257 24.67 35.31 -8.27
CA GLY A 257 23.86 35.91 -7.22
C GLY A 257 23.10 37.15 -7.70
N ILE A 258 21.89 37.34 -7.17
CA ILE A 258 21.09 38.57 -7.34
C ILE A 258 20.53 38.97 -5.99
N ALA A 259 20.58 40.26 -5.68
CA ALA A 259 19.81 40.87 -4.60
C ALA A 259 19.04 42.09 -5.11
N ALA A 260 17.81 42.28 -4.65
CA ALA A 260 17.06 43.51 -4.87
C ALA A 260 17.13 44.37 -3.60
N ALA A 261 17.30 45.68 -3.76
CA ALA A 261 17.14 46.61 -2.64
C ALA A 261 15.71 46.52 -2.07
N MET A 262 15.56 46.73 -0.76
CA MET A 262 14.24 46.81 -0.14
C MET A 262 13.36 47.94 -0.72
N THR A 263 13.98 49.03 -1.18
CA THR A 263 13.27 50.13 -1.86
C THR A 263 12.78 49.73 -3.26
N GLY A 264 13.30 48.63 -3.83
CA GLY A 264 13.01 48.20 -5.20
C GLY A 264 13.68 49.04 -6.28
N GLU A 265 14.49 50.04 -5.90
CA GLU A 265 15.10 50.99 -6.84
C GLU A 265 16.34 50.45 -7.53
N ASN A 266 17.11 49.59 -6.84
CA ASN A 266 18.37 49.06 -7.33
C ASN A 266 18.42 47.52 -7.26
N ILE A 267 19.03 46.91 -8.26
CA ILE A 267 19.30 45.48 -8.36
C ILE A 267 20.82 45.27 -8.37
N PHE A 268 21.29 44.34 -7.55
CA PHE A 268 22.69 44.02 -7.35
C PHE A 268 22.95 42.64 -7.93
N ILE A 269 23.84 42.57 -8.90
CA ILE A 269 24.13 41.37 -9.66
C ILE A 269 25.57 40.97 -9.40
N VAL A 270 25.74 39.75 -8.92
CA VAL A 270 27.05 39.17 -8.66
C VAL A 270 27.55 38.57 -9.97
N ASP A 271 28.44 39.30 -10.62
CA ASP A 271 29.05 38.97 -11.90
C ASP A 271 30.28 38.08 -11.67
N THR A 272 29.97 36.82 -11.33
CA THR A 272 30.88 35.90 -10.64
C THR A 272 32.19 35.68 -11.38
N LYS A 273 32.16 35.41 -12.69
CA LYS A 273 33.38 35.13 -13.47
C LYS A 273 34.15 36.40 -13.86
N ASN A 274 33.55 37.58 -13.66
CA ASN A 274 34.27 38.85 -13.71
C ASN A 274 34.72 39.34 -12.32
N HIS A 275 34.49 38.55 -11.26
CA HIS A 275 34.94 38.85 -9.91
C HIS A 275 34.48 40.21 -9.37
N ARG A 276 33.24 40.59 -9.70
CA ARG A 276 32.67 41.89 -9.30
C ARG A 276 31.19 41.79 -8.97
N ILE A 277 30.67 42.82 -8.34
CA ILE A 277 29.24 43.05 -8.15
C ILE A 277 28.88 44.30 -8.95
N GLN A 278 27.88 44.20 -9.81
CA GLN A 278 27.36 45.31 -10.59
C GLN A 278 25.97 45.72 -10.08
N ILE A 279 25.70 47.02 -10.11
CA ILE A 279 24.52 47.63 -9.52
C ILE A 279 23.78 48.34 -10.63
N PHE A 280 22.48 48.08 -10.74
CA PHE A 280 21.62 48.61 -11.77
C PHE A 280 20.39 49.25 -11.15
N SER A 281 19.79 50.22 -11.83
CA SER A 281 18.46 50.70 -11.48
C SER A 281 17.41 49.62 -11.77
N SER A 282 16.22 49.78 -11.20
CA SER A 282 15.06 48.93 -11.48
C SER A 282 14.62 48.97 -12.96
N THR A 283 14.98 50.03 -13.67
CA THR A 283 14.80 50.21 -15.12
C THR A 283 15.92 49.60 -15.96
N GLY A 284 17.03 49.18 -15.34
CA GLY A 284 18.12 48.46 -15.99
C GLY A 284 19.32 49.29 -16.41
N ALA A 285 19.38 50.55 -16.00
CA ALA A 285 20.55 51.37 -16.23
C ALA A 285 21.67 50.92 -15.29
N PHE A 286 22.88 50.72 -15.82
CA PHE A 286 24.07 50.51 -15.00
C PHE A 286 24.33 51.74 -14.12
N ILE A 287 24.63 51.52 -12.84
CA ILE A 287 24.92 52.57 -11.85
C ILE A 287 26.38 52.49 -11.43
N TYR A 288 26.81 51.34 -10.92
CA TYR A 288 28.11 51.20 -10.26
C TYR A 288 28.61 49.75 -10.25
N ALA A 289 29.91 49.56 -10.08
CA ALA A 289 30.51 48.25 -9.93
C ALA A 289 31.53 48.26 -8.78
N ILE A 290 31.53 47.18 -8.00
CA ILE A 290 32.44 46.94 -6.87
C ILE A 290 33.26 45.70 -7.19
N GLY A 291 34.56 45.75 -6.91
CA GLY A 291 35.52 44.73 -7.36
C GLY A 291 36.26 45.16 -8.61
N LYS A 292 37.40 44.50 -8.86
CA LYS A 292 38.28 44.85 -9.98
C LYS A 292 37.96 43.98 -11.20
N LEU A 293 37.60 44.61 -12.31
CA LEU A 293 37.89 44.07 -13.63
C LEU A 293 39.34 44.42 -13.95
N ALA A 294 40.12 43.53 -14.59
CA ALA A 294 41.49 43.84 -14.98
C ALA A 294 41.58 45.24 -15.62
N ASP A 295 42.60 46.04 -15.27
CA ASP A 295 42.84 47.31 -15.96
C ASP A 295 42.91 47.02 -17.46
N VAL A 296 41.99 47.61 -18.21
CA VAL A 296 41.71 47.35 -19.63
C VAL A 296 42.93 47.65 -20.53
N GLU A 297 44.03 48.14 -19.94
CA GLU A 297 45.24 48.53 -20.65
C GLU A 297 46.18 47.35 -20.99
N TYR A 298 46.13 46.19 -20.30
CA TYR A 298 47.09 45.09 -20.54
C TYR A 298 46.60 43.64 -20.42
N SER A 299 45.34 43.37 -20.07
CA SER A 299 44.83 41.97 -20.06
C SER A 299 43.33 41.88 -20.29
N SER A 300 42.91 41.04 -21.24
CA SER A 300 41.51 40.72 -21.54
C SER A 300 40.93 39.62 -20.65
N THR A 301 41.69 39.09 -19.68
CA THR A 301 41.21 38.07 -18.75
C THR A 301 40.81 38.69 -17.42
N PRO A 302 39.61 38.41 -16.87
CA PRO A 302 39.27 38.77 -15.50
C PRO A 302 40.35 38.30 -14.51
N VAL A 303 40.73 39.17 -13.57
CA VAL A 303 41.75 38.86 -12.57
C VAL A 303 41.09 38.82 -11.20
N SER A 304 41.12 37.66 -10.56
CA SER A 304 40.68 37.51 -9.17
C SER A 304 41.63 38.25 -8.24
N GLY A 305 41.09 38.85 -7.17
CA GLY A 305 41.89 39.51 -6.14
C GLY A 305 41.58 38.99 -4.74
N SER A 306 42.46 39.29 -3.80
CA SER A 306 42.38 38.85 -2.39
C SER A 306 42.44 40.02 -1.40
N LEU A 307 42.71 41.23 -1.86
CA LEU A 307 42.72 42.41 -1.00
C LEU A 307 41.28 42.82 -0.63
N PRO A 308 41.07 43.52 0.49
CA PRO A 308 39.76 44.13 0.77
C PRO A 308 39.31 44.99 -0.41
N GLY A 309 38.07 44.78 -0.87
CA GLY A 309 37.50 45.45 -2.04
C GLY A 309 37.64 44.68 -3.35
N GLU A 310 38.45 43.62 -3.38
CA GLU A 310 38.57 42.69 -4.50
C GLU A 310 37.83 41.39 -4.20
N PHE A 311 37.45 40.64 -5.25
CA PHE A 311 36.81 39.33 -5.09
C PHE A 311 37.54 38.23 -5.84
N ASN A 312 37.31 37.00 -5.41
CA ASN A 312 37.64 35.78 -6.12
C ASN A 312 36.38 34.91 -6.23
N GLU A 313 35.76 34.99 -7.41
CA GLU A 313 34.45 34.43 -7.76
C GLU A 313 33.40 34.57 -6.63
N PRO A 314 32.86 35.78 -6.40
CA PRO A 314 31.79 35.94 -5.43
C PRO A 314 30.52 35.24 -5.94
N TYR A 315 29.80 34.50 -5.09
CA TYR A 315 28.61 33.73 -5.52
C TYR A 315 27.28 34.36 -5.12
N ALA A 316 27.26 35.13 -4.03
CA ALA A 316 26.04 35.76 -3.53
C ALA A 316 26.33 37.10 -2.87
N ALA A 317 25.33 37.96 -2.91
CA ALA A 317 25.30 39.22 -2.19
C ALA A 317 23.91 39.40 -1.58
N ALA A 318 23.84 40.15 -0.49
CA ALA A 318 22.59 40.61 0.09
C ALA A 318 22.75 42.06 0.55
N VAL A 319 21.64 42.78 0.62
CA VAL A 319 21.65 44.23 0.86
C VAL A 319 20.72 44.55 2.02
N ASP A 320 21.17 45.38 2.95
CA ASP A 320 20.35 45.84 4.07
C ASP A 320 19.53 47.10 3.72
N LYS A 321 18.67 47.53 4.64
CA LYS A 321 17.80 48.70 4.46
C LYS A 321 18.58 50.03 4.33
N GLU A 322 19.82 50.06 4.80
CA GLU A 322 20.75 51.18 4.64
C GLU A 322 21.59 51.10 3.34
N SER A 323 21.29 50.15 2.45
CA SER A 323 22.02 49.92 1.19
C SER A 323 23.47 49.45 1.36
N ASN A 324 23.82 48.90 2.53
CA ASN A 324 25.10 48.21 2.68
C ASN A 324 25.02 46.84 2.00
N ILE A 325 26.07 46.48 1.27
CA ILE A 325 26.16 45.23 0.52
C ILE A 325 27.01 44.25 1.30
N TYR A 326 26.50 43.05 1.54
CA TYR A 326 27.23 41.94 2.13
C TYR A 326 27.46 40.89 1.04
N ALA A 327 28.72 40.66 0.70
CA ALA A 327 29.13 39.79 -0.40
C ALA A 327 29.85 38.56 0.12
N ALA A 328 29.43 37.38 -0.34
CA ALA A 328 30.14 36.13 -0.14
C ALA A 328 31.27 36.02 -1.18
N ASP A 329 32.50 36.30 -0.74
CA ASP A 329 33.71 36.20 -1.55
C ASP A 329 34.21 34.75 -1.50
N THR A 330 33.54 33.91 -2.29
CA THR A 330 33.45 32.47 -2.09
C THR A 330 34.81 31.77 -2.12
N LEU A 331 35.67 32.06 -3.09
CA LEU A 331 36.98 31.38 -3.18
C LEU A 331 38.02 31.97 -2.23
N ASN A 332 37.79 33.18 -1.71
CA ASN A 332 38.59 33.75 -0.62
C ASN A 332 38.09 33.33 0.78
N ASN A 333 36.99 32.55 0.87
CA ASN A 333 36.42 32.05 2.13
C ASN A 333 36.10 33.15 3.16
N ARG A 334 35.57 34.29 2.69
CA ARG A 334 35.26 35.44 3.53
C ARG A 334 33.97 36.13 3.10
N ILE A 335 33.41 36.94 4.01
CA ILE A 335 32.32 37.87 3.75
C ILE A 335 32.88 39.29 3.78
N GLN A 336 32.51 40.09 2.78
CA GLN A 336 32.88 41.51 2.72
C GLN A 336 31.62 42.37 2.80
N ARG A 337 31.63 43.39 3.67
CA ARG A 337 30.57 44.39 3.81
C ARG A 337 31.03 45.72 3.24
N PHE A 338 30.30 46.22 2.26
CA PHE A 338 30.50 47.54 1.67
C PHE A 338 29.45 48.49 2.21
N ALA A 339 29.88 49.46 3.01
CA ALA A 339 28.97 50.50 3.47
C ALA A 339 28.53 51.36 2.29
N GLY A 340 27.21 51.53 2.14
CA GLY A 340 26.63 52.42 1.13
C GLY A 340 26.49 53.84 1.66
N ASP A 341 26.53 54.82 0.78
CA ASP A 341 26.07 56.18 1.05
C ASP A 341 24.72 56.47 0.36
N TYR A 342 24.04 57.53 0.81
CA TYR A 342 22.74 57.94 0.28
C TYR A 342 22.77 58.38 -1.20
N TRP A 343 23.96 58.55 -1.81
CA TRP A 343 24.14 59.04 -3.17
C TRP A 343 24.58 57.94 -4.16
N GLY A 344 24.67 56.68 -3.72
CA GLY A 344 25.07 55.55 -4.57
C GLY A 344 26.59 55.36 -4.68
N GLY A 345 27.37 55.82 -3.69
CA GLY A 345 28.75 55.47 -3.48
C GLY A 345 28.90 54.35 -2.45
N TRP A 346 29.85 53.44 -2.66
CA TRP A 346 30.20 52.38 -1.70
C TRP A 346 31.66 52.49 -1.26
N SER A 347 31.94 52.19 0.01
CA SER A 347 33.29 52.26 0.58
C SER A 347 34.29 51.40 -0.21
N SER A 348 35.44 51.97 -0.57
CA SER A 348 36.58 51.24 -1.15
C SER A 348 37.34 50.39 -0.13
N SER A 349 37.00 50.50 1.15
CA SER A 349 37.58 49.74 2.26
C SER A 349 36.47 48.97 2.98
N PRO A 350 36.11 47.76 2.51
CA PRO A 350 35.04 46.98 3.13
C PRO A 350 35.45 46.35 4.44
N ASP A 351 34.48 46.16 5.32
CA ASP A 351 34.66 45.35 6.51
C ASP A 351 34.73 43.89 6.09
N THR A 352 35.77 43.17 6.50
CA THR A 352 36.01 41.80 6.08
C THR A 352 35.92 40.85 7.27
N THR A 353 35.20 39.73 7.12
CA THR A 353 35.11 38.70 8.14
C THR A 353 35.26 37.31 7.54
N GLY A 354 36.13 36.51 8.15
CA GLY A 354 36.31 35.11 7.82
C GLY A 354 37.64 34.78 7.16
N SER A 355 37.94 33.49 7.20
CA SER A 355 39.11 32.84 6.62
C SER A 355 38.78 31.38 6.35
N SER A 356 39.61 30.69 5.56
CA SER A 356 39.41 29.26 5.28
C SER A 356 39.47 28.42 6.57
N GLY A 357 38.42 27.65 6.86
CA GLY A 357 38.40 26.73 7.99
C GLY A 357 36.99 26.28 8.39
N SER A 358 36.91 25.52 9.48
CA SER A 358 35.67 24.97 10.06
C SER A 358 35.31 25.55 11.43
N GLY A 359 36.12 26.46 11.96
CA GLY A 359 35.84 27.19 13.21
C GLY A 359 34.69 28.19 13.06
N ASP A 360 34.23 28.74 14.18
CA ASP A 360 33.21 29.80 14.19
C ASP A 360 33.75 31.07 13.53
N GLY A 361 32.98 31.64 12.63
CA GLY A 361 33.41 32.78 11.82
C GLY A 361 34.44 32.45 10.73
N SER A 362 34.88 31.20 10.60
CA SER A 362 35.66 30.71 9.45
C SER A 362 34.75 29.96 8.48
N PHE A 363 35.10 29.95 7.19
CA PHE A 363 34.25 29.41 6.13
C PHE A 363 35.02 28.43 5.24
N SER A 364 34.27 27.57 4.55
CA SER A 364 34.72 26.76 3.42
C SER A 364 33.73 26.96 2.29
N THR A 365 34.10 27.75 1.28
CA THR A 365 33.28 28.13 0.12
C THR A 365 31.90 28.69 0.51
N PRO A 366 31.81 29.88 1.14
CA PRO A 366 30.52 30.48 1.46
C PRO A 366 29.76 30.85 0.16
N THR A 367 28.54 30.35 -0.02
CA THR A 367 27.82 30.48 -1.32
C THR A 367 26.53 31.27 -1.28
N GLY A 368 25.89 31.39 -0.13
CA GLY A 368 24.60 32.04 0.04
C GLY A 368 24.63 33.00 1.22
N ILE A 369 23.96 34.14 1.07
CA ILE A 369 23.86 35.15 2.12
C ILE A 369 22.46 35.77 2.10
N SER A 370 21.86 35.97 3.27
CA SER A 370 20.57 36.64 3.43
C SER A 370 20.56 37.41 4.76
N LEU A 371 19.73 38.45 4.85
CA LEU A 371 19.50 39.18 6.09
C LEU A 371 18.07 38.99 6.58
N ASP A 372 17.87 39.09 7.90
CA ASP A 372 16.54 39.31 8.47
C ASP A 372 16.25 40.79 8.73
N ALA A 373 15.00 41.11 9.05
CA ALA A 373 14.56 42.49 9.31
C ALA A 373 15.26 43.16 10.50
N SER A 374 15.89 42.37 11.38
CA SER A 374 16.69 42.89 12.51
C SER A 374 18.14 43.16 12.14
N GLY A 375 18.56 42.81 10.93
CA GLY A 375 19.93 42.97 10.43
C GLY A 375 20.87 41.80 10.78
N LYS A 376 20.35 40.64 11.21
CA LYS A 376 21.21 39.45 11.33
C LYS A 376 21.55 38.93 9.94
N ILE A 377 22.79 38.50 9.77
CA ILE A 377 23.34 37.99 8.52
C ILE A 377 23.45 36.48 8.61
N TYR A 378 22.80 35.78 7.68
CA TYR A 378 22.83 34.32 7.57
C TYR A 378 23.68 33.92 6.39
N VAL A 379 24.70 33.11 6.62
CA VAL A 379 25.70 32.73 5.63
C VAL A 379 25.71 31.21 5.48
N VAL A 380 25.47 30.74 4.25
CA VAL A 380 25.63 29.34 3.88
C VAL A 380 27.11 29.04 3.71
N ASP A 381 27.63 28.19 4.59
CA ASP A 381 29.01 27.72 4.61
C ASP A 381 29.05 26.33 3.98
N ARG A 382 29.00 26.32 2.63
CA ARG A 382 28.69 25.14 1.82
C ARG A 382 29.64 23.96 2.07
N GLY A 383 30.94 24.23 2.09
CA GLY A 383 31.97 23.20 2.26
C GLY A 383 31.93 22.55 3.64
N ASN A 384 31.45 23.27 4.65
CA ASN A 384 31.22 22.77 5.99
C ASN A 384 29.78 22.25 6.21
N ASN A 385 28.92 22.26 5.18
CA ASN A 385 27.54 21.78 5.21
C ASN A 385 26.67 22.42 6.30
N ARG A 386 26.82 23.73 6.51
CA ARG A 386 26.16 24.44 7.62
C ARG A 386 25.74 25.87 7.23
N VAL A 387 24.96 26.49 8.10
CA VAL A 387 24.65 27.92 8.08
C VAL A 387 25.25 28.56 9.33
N GLN A 388 25.89 29.72 9.17
CA GLN A 388 26.37 30.54 10.26
C GLN A 388 25.60 31.86 10.32
N VAL A 389 25.37 32.38 11.53
CA VAL A 389 24.64 33.63 11.76
C VAL A 389 25.54 34.65 12.42
N PHE A 390 25.47 35.88 11.95
CA PHE A 390 26.24 36.99 12.44
C PHE A 390 25.32 38.18 12.76
N THR A 391 25.83 39.10 13.57
CA THR A 391 25.33 40.46 13.65
C THR A 391 26.44 41.41 13.25
N TYR A 392 26.08 42.60 12.79
CA TYR A 392 27.03 43.68 12.59
C TYR A 392 26.89 44.67 13.74
N ALA A 393 27.97 44.87 14.50
CA ALA A 393 28.03 45.90 15.54
C ALA A 393 29.06 46.95 15.13
N SER A 394 28.66 48.22 15.14
CA SER A 394 29.55 49.36 14.86
C SER A 394 30.44 49.70 16.06
N ASP A 395 31.11 48.68 16.62
CA ASP A 395 32.12 48.90 17.66
C ASP A 395 33.44 49.44 17.06
N ALA A 396 34.48 49.63 17.88
CA ALA A 396 35.74 50.23 17.46
C ALA A 396 36.47 49.47 16.33
N THR A 397 36.07 48.23 16.01
CA THR A 397 36.60 47.44 14.88
C THR A 397 35.43 46.84 14.09
N PRO A 398 34.89 47.55 13.09
CA PRO A 398 33.72 47.11 12.35
C PRO A 398 33.96 45.75 11.69
N LYS A 399 33.21 44.72 12.14
CA LYS A 399 33.26 43.35 11.63
C LYS A 399 31.95 42.62 11.89
N LEU A 400 31.74 41.51 11.20
CA LEU A 400 30.63 40.61 11.50
C LEU A 400 30.97 39.81 12.76
N ASN A 401 30.11 39.91 13.77
CA ASN A 401 30.24 39.18 15.03
C ASN A 401 29.43 37.89 14.95
N PHE A 402 30.10 36.75 15.08
CA PHE A 402 29.46 35.43 15.08
C PHE A 402 28.46 35.31 16.23
N LEU A 403 27.26 34.82 15.93
CA LEU A 403 26.20 34.56 16.91
C LEU A 403 26.03 33.07 17.17
N THR A 404 25.92 32.27 16.11
CA THR A 404 25.68 30.82 16.19
C THR A 404 25.75 30.17 14.80
N ARG A 405 25.61 28.84 14.74
CA ARG A 405 25.58 28.04 13.51
C ARG A 405 24.57 26.90 13.64
N TRP A 406 24.16 26.31 12.52
CA TRP A 406 23.45 25.04 12.47
C TRP A 406 23.66 24.29 11.16
N GLY A 407 23.37 23.00 11.15
CA GLY A 407 23.56 22.13 9.99
C GLY A 407 24.92 21.42 10.01
N TYR A 408 24.93 20.24 9.42
CA TYR A 408 26.11 19.40 9.20
C TYR A 408 25.81 18.37 8.13
N SER A 409 26.85 17.72 7.60
CA SER A 409 26.71 16.74 6.52
C SER A 409 25.72 15.62 6.86
N GLY A 410 24.75 15.38 5.97
CA GLY A 410 23.86 14.23 6.04
C GLY A 410 22.52 14.43 5.33
N THR A 411 21.62 13.45 5.47
CA THR A 411 20.33 13.40 4.77
C THR A 411 19.13 13.47 5.72
N SER A 412 19.35 13.50 7.03
CA SER A 412 18.26 13.59 8.01
C SER A 412 17.71 15.02 8.12
N ALA A 413 16.61 15.20 8.83
CA ALA A 413 16.09 16.52 9.18
C ALA A 413 17.16 17.37 9.89
N GLY A 414 17.37 18.60 9.43
CA GLY A 414 18.37 19.52 9.96
C GLY A 414 19.82 19.22 9.54
N GLN A 415 20.09 18.11 8.85
CA GLN A 415 21.36 17.82 8.19
C GLN A 415 21.34 18.37 6.76
N LEU A 416 22.43 18.95 6.30
CA LEU A 416 22.56 19.57 4.99
C LEU A 416 23.65 18.83 4.20
N ASP A 417 23.59 18.86 2.88
CA ASP A 417 24.65 18.42 1.98
C ASP A 417 24.80 19.41 0.83
N GLY A 418 25.97 20.06 0.80
CA GLY A 418 26.33 21.11 -0.14
C GLY A 418 25.27 22.21 -0.29
N PRO A 419 24.72 22.78 0.81
CA PRO A 419 23.69 23.81 0.72
C PRO A 419 24.20 25.01 -0.09
N PHE A 420 23.33 25.66 -0.87
CA PHE A 420 23.75 26.74 -1.78
C PHE A 420 23.15 28.10 -1.40
N GLY A 421 21.86 28.29 -1.67
CA GLY A 421 21.09 29.50 -1.37
C GLY A 421 20.34 29.44 -0.04
N ILE A 422 20.09 30.63 0.51
CA ILE A 422 19.34 30.87 1.74
C ILE A 422 18.42 32.09 1.56
N ALA A 423 17.22 32.03 2.13
CA ALA A 423 16.30 33.16 2.19
C ALA A 423 15.68 33.24 3.58
N VAL A 424 15.39 34.46 4.04
CA VAL A 424 14.69 34.71 5.31
C VAL A 424 13.44 35.53 5.02
N ASP A 425 12.27 35.05 5.50
CA ASP A 425 11.02 35.80 5.34
C ASP A 425 10.80 36.84 6.45
N ALA A 426 9.79 37.69 6.29
CA ALA A 426 9.44 38.72 7.27
C ALA A 426 9.02 38.17 8.64
N LEU A 427 8.73 36.86 8.73
CA LEU A 427 8.41 36.14 9.98
C LEU A 427 9.65 35.48 10.59
N ASN A 428 10.83 35.70 10.01
CA ASN A 428 12.12 35.08 10.32
C ASN A 428 12.13 33.55 10.21
N TYR A 429 11.35 32.97 9.30
CA TYR A 429 11.63 31.63 8.82
C TYR A 429 12.79 31.68 7.84
N ILE A 430 13.66 30.68 7.96
CA ILE A 430 14.86 30.54 7.15
C ILE A 430 14.66 29.36 6.22
N TYR A 431 14.87 29.57 4.94
CA TYR A 431 14.75 28.55 3.90
C TYR A 431 16.12 28.31 3.31
N VAL A 432 16.60 27.07 3.37
CA VAL A 432 17.92 26.67 2.87
C VAL A 432 17.71 25.67 1.75
N THR A 433 18.32 25.94 0.59
CA THR A 433 18.43 24.93 -0.47
C THR A 433 19.47 23.90 -0.06
N ASP A 434 19.04 22.67 0.10
CA ASP A 434 19.89 21.53 0.45
C ASP A 434 20.26 20.80 -0.85
N THR A 435 21.13 21.46 -1.61
CA THR A 435 21.32 21.26 -3.04
C THR A 435 21.68 19.83 -3.42
N ASN A 436 22.60 19.18 -2.70
CA ASN A 436 22.98 17.80 -3.04
C ASN A 436 21.91 16.79 -2.66
N ASN A 437 21.09 17.10 -1.65
CA ASN A 437 19.92 16.30 -1.25
C ASN A 437 18.66 16.58 -2.10
N ASN A 438 18.72 17.51 -3.07
CA ASN A 438 17.60 17.87 -3.95
C ASN A 438 16.32 18.26 -3.21
N ARG A 439 16.46 19.02 -2.12
CA ARG A 439 15.34 19.44 -1.27
C ARG A 439 15.55 20.85 -0.73
N ILE A 440 14.47 21.42 -0.19
CA ILE A 440 14.49 22.65 0.59
C ILE A 440 14.22 22.31 2.05
N GLN A 441 14.94 22.93 2.97
CA GLN A 441 14.68 22.84 4.40
C GLN A 441 14.28 24.20 4.96
N LYS A 442 13.20 24.20 5.74
CA LYS A 442 12.67 25.36 6.46
C LYS A 442 13.05 25.24 7.93
N PHE A 443 13.59 26.32 8.48
CA PHE A 443 13.98 26.47 9.87
C PHE A 443 13.30 27.70 10.48
N ALA A 444 13.21 27.74 11.80
CA ALA A 444 12.72 28.90 12.53
C ALA A 444 13.66 29.27 13.66
N SER A 445 13.82 30.59 13.87
CA SER A 445 14.49 31.16 15.03
C SER A 445 13.61 31.08 16.26
N SER A 446 14.15 30.70 17.42
CA SER A 446 13.42 30.56 18.70
C SER A 446 12.65 31.80 19.17
N CYS A 447 12.78 32.96 18.52
CA CYS A 447 12.00 34.16 18.78
C CYS A 447 10.68 34.27 17.99
N CYS A 448 10.42 33.38 17.02
CA CYS A 448 9.29 33.45 16.08
C CYS A 448 8.26 32.36 16.33
N PHE A 449 7.98 32.13 17.60
CA PHE A 449 7.07 31.09 18.04
C PHE A 449 5.99 31.67 18.94
N VAL A 450 4.85 31.02 18.91
CA VAL A 450 3.69 31.32 19.74
C VAL A 450 3.48 30.20 20.73
N ASN A 451 2.75 30.50 21.80
CA ASN A 451 2.31 29.50 22.75
C ASN A 451 0.79 29.45 22.65
N ILE A 452 0.23 28.26 22.79
CA ILE A 452 -1.20 28.08 22.96
C ILE A 452 -1.43 27.47 24.33
N ASN A 453 -2.23 28.13 25.17
CA ASN A 453 -2.59 27.62 26.49
C ASN A 453 -4.09 27.79 26.78
N GLY A 454 -4.56 27.02 27.74
CA GLY A 454 -5.94 27.07 28.20
C GLY A 454 -6.19 26.12 29.36
N TYR A 455 -7.48 25.99 29.69
CA TYR A 455 -7.96 25.12 30.76
C TYR A 455 -9.00 24.17 30.22
N VAL A 456 -9.07 22.97 30.79
CA VAL A 456 -10.17 22.04 30.60
C VAL A 456 -10.94 21.94 31.92
N THR A 457 -12.23 22.26 31.91
CA THR A 457 -13.09 22.27 33.10
C THR A 457 -14.40 21.52 32.86
N ASP A 458 -15.14 21.18 33.91
CA ASP A 458 -16.52 20.72 33.80
C ASP A 458 -17.51 21.89 33.62
N ASN A 459 -18.81 21.57 33.50
CA ASN A 459 -19.90 22.57 33.43
C ASN A 459 -20.01 23.47 34.69
N SER A 460 -19.36 23.10 35.79
CA SER A 460 -19.34 23.86 37.04
C SER A 460 -18.03 24.64 37.23
N SER A 461 -17.19 24.72 36.19
CA SER A 461 -15.85 25.35 36.21
C SER A 461 -14.85 24.65 37.13
N ASN A 462 -15.09 23.40 37.54
CA ASN A 462 -14.07 22.61 38.22
C ASN A 462 -13.05 22.10 37.20
N PRO A 463 -11.74 22.18 37.46
CA PRO A 463 -10.76 21.68 36.52
C PRO A 463 -10.82 20.16 36.33
N LEU A 464 -10.61 19.71 35.09
CA LEU A 464 -10.62 18.30 34.72
C LEU A 464 -9.19 17.77 34.57
N LYS A 465 -8.84 16.80 35.40
CA LYS A 465 -7.58 16.03 35.34
C LYS A 465 -7.66 14.96 34.25
N ASP A 466 -6.50 14.55 33.73
CA ASP A 466 -6.34 13.39 32.85
C ASP A 466 -7.00 13.53 31.47
N VAL A 467 -7.31 14.76 31.04
CA VAL A 467 -7.80 15.02 29.69
C VAL A 467 -6.62 15.13 28.74
N SER A 468 -6.64 14.35 27.66
CA SER A 468 -5.62 14.44 26.60
C SER A 468 -6.00 15.53 25.62
N VAL A 469 -5.28 16.64 25.65
CA VAL A 469 -5.39 17.72 24.67
C VAL A 469 -4.33 17.49 23.60
N LYS A 470 -4.75 17.29 22.37
CA LYS A 470 -3.88 17.16 21.21
C LYS A 470 -3.80 18.50 20.49
N ILE A 471 -2.62 18.88 20.03
CA ILE A 471 -2.46 19.93 19.03
C ILE A 471 -1.90 19.32 17.76
N GLU A 472 -2.46 19.72 16.62
CA GLU A 472 -2.05 19.31 15.29
C GLU A 472 -1.85 20.54 14.43
N SER A 473 -0.68 20.65 13.82
CA SER A 473 -0.51 21.39 12.57
C SER A 473 -0.35 20.37 11.46
N GLY A 474 -0.62 20.71 10.20
CA GLY A 474 -0.33 19.83 9.06
C GLY A 474 1.15 19.44 8.87
N ILE A 475 1.99 19.63 9.89
CA ILE A 475 3.44 19.48 9.94
C ILE A 475 3.88 18.66 11.19
N SER A 476 3.18 18.79 12.32
CA SER A 476 3.52 18.11 13.57
C SER A 476 2.31 17.98 14.51
N SER A 477 2.32 16.96 15.37
CA SER A 477 1.34 16.81 16.43
C SER A 477 2.00 16.58 17.78
N SER A 478 1.47 17.18 18.84
CA SER A 478 1.86 16.88 20.22
C SER A 478 0.63 16.73 21.10
N THR A 479 0.75 15.98 22.19
CA THR A 479 -0.33 15.77 23.14
C THR A 479 0.12 16.20 24.52
N PHE A 480 -0.73 16.95 25.21
CA PHE A 480 -0.60 17.35 26.61
C PHE A 480 -1.70 16.65 27.42
N VAL A 481 -1.40 16.23 28.64
CA VAL A 481 -2.40 15.65 29.57
C VAL A 481 -2.58 16.59 30.76
N THR A 482 -3.81 17.01 31.03
CA THR A 482 -4.13 17.99 32.08
C THR A 482 -3.89 17.46 33.49
N GLY A 483 -3.40 18.34 34.37
CA GLY A 483 -3.23 18.08 35.80
C GLY A 483 -4.49 18.39 36.63
N GLU A 484 -4.36 18.44 37.95
CA GLU A 484 -5.47 18.77 38.88
C GLU A 484 -6.03 20.18 38.71
N ASP A 485 -5.25 21.06 38.11
CA ASP A 485 -5.61 22.44 37.77
C ASP A 485 -6.27 22.55 36.39
N GLY A 486 -6.41 21.45 35.64
CA GLY A 486 -7.00 21.41 34.31
C GLY A 486 -6.22 22.20 33.25
N TYR A 487 -5.03 22.72 33.58
CA TYR A 487 -4.24 23.57 32.69
C TYR A 487 -3.53 22.74 31.64
N TYR A 488 -3.40 23.30 30.44
CA TYR A 488 -2.51 22.77 29.41
C TYR A 488 -1.80 23.90 28.67
N GLU A 489 -0.59 23.61 28.18
CA GLU A 489 0.19 24.55 27.38
C GLU A 489 1.03 23.84 26.32
N PHE A 490 0.96 24.37 25.12
CA PHE A 490 1.87 24.08 24.02
C PHE A 490 2.76 25.29 23.82
N VAL A 491 4.05 25.11 24.06
CA VAL A 491 5.07 26.16 23.89
C VAL A 491 5.82 25.99 22.58
N ASN A 492 6.41 27.08 22.09
CA ASN A 492 7.30 27.05 20.93
C ASN A 492 6.62 26.51 19.67
N LEU A 493 5.38 26.91 19.41
CA LEU A 493 4.64 26.57 18.19
C LEU A 493 4.99 27.56 17.07
N PRO A 494 5.44 27.09 15.89
CA PRO A 494 5.78 27.97 14.78
C PRO A 494 4.67 28.98 14.43
N VAL A 495 5.00 30.26 14.25
CA VAL A 495 4.04 31.30 13.78
C VAL A 495 3.53 31.00 12.37
N ASN A 496 2.39 31.56 11.96
CA ASN A 496 1.83 31.41 10.60
C ASN A 496 1.60 29.93 10.20
N CYS A 497 1.27 29.10 11.18
CA CYS A 497 0.80 27.73 10.97
C CYS A 497 -0.65 27.62 11.43
N ASP A 498 -1.39 26.74 10.77
CA ASP A 498 -2.73 26.39 11.16
C ASP A 498 -2.66 25.34 12.27
N TYR A 499 -3.19 25.64 13.45
CA TYR A 499 -3.26 24.68 14.54
C TYR A 499 -4.69 24.28 14.84
N THR A 500 -4.91 22.98 14.96
CA THR A 500 -6.12 22.40 15.52
C THR A 500 -5.82 21.87 16.91
N VAL A 501 -6.54 22.34 17.93
CA VAL A 501 -6.43 21.87 19.32
C VAL A 501 -7.68 21.06 19.65
N THR A 502 -7.53 19.82 20.07
CA THR A 502 -8.62 18.86 20.27
C THR A 502 -8.47 18.13 21.60
N PRO A 503 -9.40 18.28 22.57
CA PRO A 503 -9.44 17.52 23.79
C PRO A 503 -10.04 16.13 23.55
N SER A 504 -9.63 15.16 24.36
CA SER A 504 -10.14 13.80 24.33
C SER A 504 -10.08 13.15 25.71
N SER A 505 -11.13 12.40 26.04
CA SER A 505 -11.27 11.67 27.30
C SER A 505 -12.25 10.50 27.11
N SER A 506 -11.97 9.39 27.80
CA SER A 506 -12.91 8.28 27.92
C SER A 506 -14.15 8.64 28.74
N GLU A 507 -14.04 9.64 29.61
CA GLU A 507 -15.05 9.99 30.61
C GLU A 507 -15.88 11.22 30.27
N TYR A 508 -15.40 12.09 29.38
CA TYR A 508 -16.05 13.37 29.06
C TYR A 508 -16.17 13.54 27.54
N ASP A 509 -17.26 14.15 27.10
CA ASP A 509 -17.39 14.78 25.79
C ASP A 509 -17.08 16.27 25.93
N PHE A 510 -16.52 16.92 24.91
CA PHE A 510 -16.03 18.30 25.05
C PHE A 510 -16.75 19.29 24.14
N ASN A 511 -16.96 20.49 24.68
CA ASN A 511 -17.49 21.63 23.95
C ASN A 511 -16.58 22.87 24.17
N PRO A 512 -16.06 23.51 23.09
CA PRO A 512 -16.11 23.02 21.71
C PRO A 512 -15.32 21.72 21.52
N VAL A 513 -15.62 20.97 20.45
CA VAL A 513 -14.91 19.70 20.16
C VAL A 513 -13.46 19.96 19.75
N TYR A 514 -13.17 21.13 19.17
CA TYR A 514 -11.82 21.59 18.86
C TYR A 514 -11.79 23.12 18.69
N TYR A 515 -10.60 23.70 18.73
CA TYR A 515 -10.31 25.05 18.22
C TYR A 515 -9.41 24.94 16.99
N SER A 516 -9.67 25.76 15.98
CA SER A 516 -8.78 25.92 14.83
C SER A 516 -8.28 27.36 14.78
N THR A 517 -6.97 27.54 14.70
CA THR A 517 -6.32 28.84 14.60
C THR A 517 -5.59 28.94 13.26
N PRO A 518 -6.25 29.48 12.22
CA PRO A 518 -5.57 29.65 10.95
C PRO A 518 -4.46 30.67 11.10
N SER A 519 -3.25 30.33 10.62
CA SER A 519 -2.12 31.23 10.47
C SER A 519 -1.78 32.00 11.75
N LEU A 520 -1.63 31.28 12.87
CA LEU A 520 -1.48 31.92 14.19
C LEU A 520 -0.17 32.73 14.30
N LEU A 521 -0.27 34.05 14.52
CA LEU A 521 0.87 34.97 14.57
C LEU A 521 1.32 35.37 15.99
N ASN A 522 0.41 35.28 16.98
CA ASN A 522 0.67 35.69 18.37
C ASN A 522 0.33 34.57 19.36
N HIS A 523 0.89 34.65 20.58
CA HIS A 523 0.49 33.74 21.66
C HIS A 523 -1.02 33.78 21.84
N LEU A 524 -1.63 32.61 21.94
CA LEU A 524 -3.06 32.46 22.15
C LEU A 524 -3.31 31.83 23.52
N ALA A 525 -3.76 32.66 24.46
CA ALA A 525 -4.21 32.21 25.77
C ALA A 525 -5.74 32.01 25.78
N GLY A 526 -6.22 31.19 26.71
CA GLY A 526 -7.66 31.04 26.95
C GLY A 526 -8.38 30.12 25.96
N VAL A 527 -7.66 29.17 25.35
CA VAL A 527 -8.27 28.11 24.52
C VAL A 527 -8.89 27.07 25.46
N CYS A 528 -10.07 27.36 26.01
CA CYS A 528 -10.66 26.53 27.07
C CYS A 528 -11.70 25.53 26.54
N PHE A 529 -11.73 24.33 27.12
CA PHE A 529 -12.69 23.28 26.78
C PHE A 529 -13.58 22.94 27.98
N ILE A 530 -14.87 22.79 27.76
CA ILE A 530 -15.82 22.34 28.79
C ILE A 530 -16.13 20.86 28.55
N GLY A 531 -15.71 20.01 29.48
CA GLY A 531 -16.02 18.59 29.52
C GLY A 531 -17.40 18.34 30.13
N VAL A 532 -18.29 17.74 29.36
CA VAL A 532 -19.55 17.18 29.81
C VAL A 532 -19.33 15.71 30.11
N TYR A 533 -19.50 15.34 31.37
CA TYR A 533 -19.26 13.96 31.82
C TYR A 533 -20.21 12.97 31.14
N LYS A 534 -19.66 11.87 30.62
CA LYS A 534 -20.37 10.83 29.87
C LYS A 534 -21.27 9.95 30.75
N GLY A 535 -21.15 9.99 32.08
CA GLY A 535 -22.12 9.36 32.98
C GLY A 535 -21.65 9.09 34.41
N SER A 536 -22.39 9.60 35.41
CA SER A 536 -22.26 9.28 36.84
C SER A 536 -22.55 7.80 37.12
N LEU A 537 -21.53 6.99 37.39
CA LEU A 537 -21.75 5.60 37.77
C LEU A 537 -21.94 5.45 39.28
N LYS A 538 -23.20 5.44 39.73
CA LYS A 538 -23.57 4.64 40.91
C LYS A 538 -23.19 3.18 40.63
N LYS A 539 -22.72 2.43 41.63
CA LYS A 539 -22.30 1.02 41.50
C LYS A 539 -23.40 0.10 42.03
N TYR A 540 -23.77 -0.93 41.26
CA TYR A 540 -24.83 -1.88 41.62
C TYR A 540 -24.36 -3.35 41.58
N TYR A 541 -25.13 -4.25 42.21
CA TYR A 541 -24.94 -5.72 42.19
C TYR A 541 -26.22 -6.46 41.77
N ILE A 542 -26.05 -7.70 41.26
CA ILE A 542 -27.14 -8.62 40.89
C ILE A 542 -26.89 -9.98 41.57
N GLN A 543 -27.91 -10.55 42.23
CA GLN A 543 -27.89 -11.87 42.86
C GLN A 543 -29.07 -12.73 42.39
N GLY A 544 -28.95 -14.06 42.51
CA GLY A 544 -30.02 -15.00 42.17
C GLY A 544 -29.71 -16.42 42.61
N ARG A 545 -30.70 -17.32 42.45
CA ARG A 545 -30.60 -18.73 42.81
C ARG A 545 -31.06 -19.66 41.67
N ILE A 546 -30.44 -20.83 41.58
CA ILE A 546 -30.80 -21.89 40.62
C ILE A 546 -31.28 -23.15 41.34
N THR A 547 -32.47 -23.61 41.00
CA THR A 547 -33.14 -24.79 41.59
C THR A 547 -33.67 -25.74 40.53
N LYS A 548 -33.95 -27.00 40.88
CA LYS A 548 -34.55 -27.98 39.97
C LYS A 548 -36.01 -27.63 39.66
N LYS A 549 -36.38 -27.75 38.39
CA LYS A 549 -37.77 -27.59 37.92
C LYS A 549 -38.63 -28.73 38.47
N ASN A 550 -39.80 -28.41 39.01
CA ASN A 550 -40.79 -29.36 39.54
C ASN A 550 -40.35 -30.24 40.74
N SER A 551 -39.25 -29.90 41.44
CA SER A 551 -38.90 -30.53 42.72
C SER A 551 -39.65 -29.88 43.89
N SER A 552 -40.18 -30.67 44.83
CA SER A 552 -40.78 -30.18 46.08
C SER A 552 -40.25 -30.99 47.27
N PRO A 553 -39.46 -30.39 48.20
CA PRO A 553 -39.02 -29.00 48.22
C PRO A 553 -38.08 -28.66 47.05
N GLU A 554 -37.92 -27.37 46.74
CA GLU A 554 -37.05 -26.93 45.64
C GLU A 554 -35.59 -27.29 45.91
N GLU A 555 -35.03 -28.21 45.13
CA GLU A 555 -33.65 -28.65 45.29
C GLU A 555 -32.69 -27.67 44.60
N PRO A 556 -31.64 -27.18 45.28
CA PRO A 556 -30.64 -26.30 44.67
C PRO A 556 -29.75 -27.03 43.65
N ILE A 557 -29.29 -26.33 42.63
CA ILE A 557 -28.32 -26.85 41.65
C ILE A 557 -26.96 -26.16 41.85
N GLU A 558 -26.00 -26.88 42.40
CA GLU A 558 -24.62 -26.44 42.61
C GLU A 558 -23.79 -26.47 41.31
N ASN A 559 -22.73 -25.65 41.22
CA ASN A 559 -21.75 -25.63 40.12
C ASN A 559 -22.35 -25.34 38.74
N VAL A 560 -23.39 -24.50 38.67
CA VAL A 560 -23.88 -23.93 37.41
C VAL A 560 -23.02 -22.71 37.07
N LEU A 561 -22.46 -22.66 35.86
CA LEU A 561 -21.73 -21.49 35.37
C LEU A 561 -22.72 -20.40 34.97
N LEU A 562 -22.57 -19.20 35.53
CA LEU A 562 -23.29 -18.00 35.10
C LEU A 562 -22.36 -17.10 34.30
N THR A 563 -22.79 -16.72 33.11
CA THR A 563 -22.10 -15.72 32.28
C THR A 563 -22.90 -14.42 32.26
N LEU A 564 -22.27 -13.33 32.69
CA LEU A 564 -22.75 -11.96 32.56
C LEU A 564 -22.15 -11.35 31.29
N SER A 565 -22.99 -10.82 30.40
CA SER A 565 -22.58 -10.10 29.19
C SER A 565 -23.33 -8.77 29.06
N GLY A 566 -22.74 -7.79 28.37
CA GLY A 566 -23.32 -6.46 28.19
C GLY A 566 -22.28 -5.35 28.41
N THR A 567 -22.61 -4.34 29.22
CA THR A 567 -21.71 -3.21 29.52
C THR A 567 -20.37 -3.65 30.11
N VAL A 568 -20.37 -4.68 30.96
CA VAL A 568 -19.17 -5.42 31.38
C VAL A 568 -19.47 -6.91 31.29
N SER A 569 -18.42 -7.72 31.09
CA SER A 569 -18.54 -9.17 31.02
C SER A 569 -17.81 -9.84 32.18
N SER A 570 -18.40 -10.88 32.76
CA SER A 570 -17.85 -11.63 33.90
C SER A 570 -18.50 -13.01 33.99
N THR A 571 -17.91 -13.92 34.76
CA THR A 571 -18.45 -15.25 35.03
C THR A 571 -18.40 -15.59 36.51
N THR A 572 -19.36 -16.37 37.01
CA THR A 572 -19.36 -16.93 38.37
C THR A 572 -20.01 -18.32 38.39
N PHE A 573 -19.94 -19.04 39.51
CA PHE A 573 -20.60 -20.34 39.69
C PHE A 573 -21.63 -20.29 40.83
N THR A 574 -22.68 -21.11 40.76
CA THR A 574 -23.54 -21.34 41.91
C THR A 574 -22.82 -22.12 43.01
N ASN A 575 -23.06 -21.75 44.27
CA ASN A 575 -22.58 -22.50 45.44
C ASN A 575 -23.49 -23.72 45.74
N SER A 576 -23.21 -24.45 46.83
CA SER A 576 -23.99 -25.61 47.28
C SER A 576 -25.47 -25.32 47.60
N ASN A 577 -25.83 -24.06 47.84
CA ASN A 577 -27.21 -23.61 48.03
C ASN A 577 -27.88 -23.14 46.72
N GLY A 578 -27.18 -23.24 45.58
CA GLY A 578 -27.66 -22.78 44.28
C GLY A 578 -27.52 -21.27 44.06
N ASP A 579 -26.86 -20.52 44.94
CA ASP A 579 -26.79 -19.05 44.89
C ASP A 579 -25.62 -18.55 44.04
N TYR A 580 -25.83 -17.43 43.33
CA TYR A 580 -24.79 -16.72 42.58
C TYR A 580 -24.89 -15.19 42.76
N ALA A 581 -23.79 -14.48 42.46
CA ALA A 581 -23.73 -13.02 42.55
C ALA A 581 -22.73 -12.38 41.58
N PHE A 582 -23.08 -11.20 41.06
CA PHE A 582 -22.22 -10.29 40.29
C PHE A 582 -22.18 -8.90 40.95
N GLY A 583 -21.00 -8.29 40.98
CA GLY A 583 -20.80 -6.93 41.52
C GLY A 583 -20.70 -6.85 43.05
N ASN A 584 -20.23 -7.91 43.70
CA ASN A 584 -20.02 -7.97 45.15
C ASN A 584 -18.53 -7.83 45.52
N ALA A 585 -18.16 -8.00 46.80
CA ALA A 585 -16.76 -7.89 47.26
C ALA A 585 -15.77 -8.83 46.54
N TYR A 586 -16.25 -9.82 45.81
CA TYR A 586 -15.47 -10.86 45.13
C TYR A 586 -15.57 -10.79 43.59
N SER A 587 -16.30 -9.81 43.03
CA SER A 587 -16.46 -9.61 41.57
C SER A 587 -16.58 -8.12 41.24
N ALA A 588 -16.07 -7.68 40.08
CA ALA A 588 -16.09 -6.27 39.71
C ALA A 588 -17.52 -5.68 39.74
N PHE A 589 -17.69 -4.52 40.40
CA PHE A 589 -18.99 -3.82 40.52
C PHE A 589 -19.59 -3.45 39.15
N LEU A 590 -20.93 -3.48 39.06
CA LEU A 590 -21.65 -3.20 37.81
C LEU A 590 -21.99 -1.70 37.68
N PRO A 591 -21.63 -1.04 36.56
CA PRO A 591 -22.07 0.31 36.22
C PRO A 591 -23.59 0.54 36.24
N ALA A 592 -24.05 1.63 36.86
CA ALA A 592 -25.42 2.14 36.73
C ALA A 592 -25.78 2.51 35.29
N GLY A 593 -27.03 2.26 34.90
CA GLY A 593 -27.51 2.46 33.53
C GLY A 593 -26.99 1.42 32.53
N GLY A 594 -26.08 0.53 32.96
CA GLY A 594 -25.57 -0.54 32.12
C GLY A 594 -26.65 -1.56 31.76
N SER A 595 -26.51 -2.14 30.56
CA SER A 595 -27.34 -3.25 30.12
C SER A 595 -26.60 -4.56 30.37
N TYR A 596 -27.29 -5.53 30.97
CA TYR A 596 -26.73 -6.81 31.37
C TYR A 596 -27.65 -7.95 30.99
N THR A 597 -27.06 -9.05 30.56
CA THR A 597 -27.72 -10.33 30.33
C THR A 597 -26.97 -11.41 31.11
N ILE A 598 -27.69 -12.20 31.91
CA ILE A 598 -27.15 -13.35 32.65
C ILE A 598 -27.65 -14.64 32.01
N THR A 599 -26.72 -15.53 31.68
CA THR A 599 -27.01 -16.83 31.04
C THR A 599 -26.42 -17.96 31.89
N PRO A 600 -27.25 -18.86 32.47
CA PRO A 600 -26.78 -20.07 33.13
C PRO A 600 -26.37 -21.17 32.14
N SER A 601 -25.38 -21.96 32.51
CA SER A 601 -24.91 -23.11 31.74
C SER A 601 -24.36 -24.21 32.67
N LYS A 602 -24.80 -25.44 32.45
CA LYS A 602 -24.29 -26.64 33.09
C LYS A 602 -24.56 -27.83 32.16
N GLU A 603 -23.55 -28.67 31.96
CA GLU A 603 -23.68 -29.86 31.10
C GLU A 603 -24.81 -30.78 31.62
N GLY A 604 -25.68 -31.24 30.70
CA GLY A 604 -26.84 -32.08 31.01
C GLY A 604 -28.08 -31.32 31.52
N TYR A 605 -28.03 -30.00 31.65
CA TYR A 605 -29.14 -29.16 32.10
C TYR A 605 -29.57 -28.13 31.06
N CYS A 606 -30.87 -27.86 30.99
CA CYS A 606 -31.42 -26.62 30.44
C CYS A 606 -32.03 -25.78 31.56
N PHE A 607 -32.08 -24.46 31.35
CA PHE A 607 -32.57 -23.52 32.35
C PHE A 607 -33.74 -22.70 31.80
N GLU A 608 -34.73 -22.46 32.65
CA GLU A 608 -35.87 -21.60 32.37
C GLU A 608 -35.92 -20.48 33.43
N PRO A 609 -35.87 -19.20 33.02
CA PRO A 609 -35.62 -18.71 31.66
C PRO A 609 -34.21 -19.06 31.13
N VAL A 610 -33.99 -19.04 29.81
CA VAL A 610 -32.66 -19.35 29.23
C VAL A 610 -31.61 -18.27 29.52
N SER A 611 -32.07 -17.04 29.72
CA SER A 611 -31.27 -15.89 30.12
C SER A 611 -32.20 -14.79 30.65
N GLU A 612 -31.70 -13.94 31.52
CA GLU A 612 -32.43 -12.77 32.01
C GLU A 612 -31.66 -11.49 31.74
N SER A 613 -32.38 -10.43 31.38
CA SER A 613 -31.75 -9.18 30.95
C SER A 613 -32.35 -7.91 31.54
N THR A 614 -31.53 -6.87 31.59
CA THR A 614 -31.93 -5.51 31.90
C THR A 614 -31.25 -4.54 30.94
N SER A 615 -31.97 -3.53 30.47
CA SER A 615 -31.48 -2.48 29.57
C SER A 615 -30.96 -1.24 30.31
N SER A 616 -31.17 -1.16 31.62
CA SER A 616 -30.66 -0.08 32.47
C SER A 616 -30.70 -0.47 33.94
N LEU A 617 -29.56 -0.89 34.50
CA LEU A 617 -29.45 -1.22 35.92
C LEU A 617 -29.49 0.06 36.78
N SER A 618 -30.60 0.30 37.48
CA SER A 618 -30.84 1.52 38.25
C SER A 618 -30.83 1.34 39.78
N SER A 619 -30.72 0.10 40.27
CA SER A 619 -30.63 -0.25 41.71
C SER A 619 -29.95 -1.60 41.89
N ASN A 620 -29.50 -1.92 43.12
CA ASN A 620 -29.12 -3.28 43.48
C ASN A 620 -30.31 -4.23 43.33
N ILE A 621 -30.02 -5.46 42.92
CA ILE A 621 -31.03 -6.52 42.81
C ILE A 621 -30.70 -7.59 43.86
N PRO A 622 -31.41 -7.60 45.00
CA PRO A 622 -31.12 -8.48 46.12
C PRO A 622 -31.65 -9.91 45.93
N ASP A 623 -31.07 -10.81 46.73
CA ASP A 623 -31.27 -12.26 46.85
C ASP A 623 -32.74 -12.75 46.96
N TYR A 624 -32.93 -14.05 46.69
CA TYR A 624 -34.13 -14.90 46.71
C TYR A 624 -35.05 -14.67 47.92
N ALA A 625 -34.50 -14.28 49.07
CA ALA A 625 -35.26 -14.03 50.30
C ALA A 625 -36.29 -12.88 50.19
N THR A 626 -36.22 -12.05 49.15
CA THR A 626 -37.08 -10.86 48.99
C THR A 626 -38.24 -11.01 48.01
N GLY A 627 -38.43 -12.19 47.41
CA GLY A 627 -39.64 -12.53 46.65
C GLY A 627 -39.77 -11.93 45.24
N GLN A 628 -38.66 -11.68 44.54
CA GLN A 628 -38.68 -11.32 43.11
C GLN A 628 -38.00 -12.40 42.25
N ASP A 629 -38.78 -13.10 41.44
CA ASP A 629 -38.36 -14.27 40.65
C ASP A 629 -37.48 -13.95 39.42
N LYS A 630 -37.23 -12.67 39.14
CA LYS A 630 -36.65 -12.22 37.86
C LYS A 630 -35.22 -12.73 37.57
N TRP A 631 -34.45 -13.11 38.58
CA TRP A 631 -33.07 -13.60 38.41
C TRP A 631 -32.88 -14.99 39.00
N ASN A 632 -33.97 -15.74 39.16
CA ASN A 632 -33.91 -17.14 39.54
C ASN A 632 -34.08 -18.00 38.29
N PHE A 633 -33.30 -19.07 38.21
CA PHE A 633 -33.37 -20.01 37.09
C PHE A 633 -33.84 -21.38 37.58
N LYS A 634 -34.71 -22.03 36.81
CA LYS A 634 -35.14 -23.41 37.06
C LYS A 634 -34.42 -24.32 36.08
N GLY A 635 -33.52 -25.16 36.60
CA GLY A 635 -32.79 -26.16 35.81
C GLY A 635 -33.55 -27.47 35.71
N PHE A 636 -33.50 -28.12 34.55
CA PHE A 636 -34.07 -29.46 34.35
C PHE A 636 -33.13 -30.30 33.51
N ASP A 637 -33.13 -31.61 33.79
CA ASP A 637 -32.33 -32.57 33.04
C ASP A 637 -32.81 -32.62 31.58
N VAL A 638 -31.86 -32.63 30.66
CA VAL A 638 -32.13 -32.76 29.23
C VAL A 638 -31.29 -33.85 28.63
N TYR A 639 -31.89 -34.52 27.65
CA TYR A 639 -31.30 -35.63 26.93
C TYR A 639 -31.04 -35.25 25.47
N TYR A 640 -30.23 -36.06 24.80
CA TYR A 640 -30.04 -35.98 23.36
C TYR A 640 -30.50 -37.25 22.66
N ILE A 641 -30.87 -37.11 21.39
CA ILE A 641 -31.06 -38.20 20.46
C ILE A 641 -30.14 -37.97 19.28
N SER A 642 -29.25 -38.92 19.00
CA SER A 642 -28.34 -38.88 17.87
C SER A 642 -28.35 -40.18 17.09
N GLY A 643 -27.98 -40.08 15.81
CA GLY A 643 -27.93 -41.20 14.89
C GLY A 643 -27.28 -40.80 13.58
N ARG A 644 -27.25 -41.73 12.63
CA ARG A 644 -26.70 -41.57 11.29
C ARG A 644 -27.70 -42.04 10.25
N ILE A 645 -27.76 -41.32 9.14
CA ILE A 645 -28.58 -41.67 7.99
C ILE A 645 -27.68 -42.03 6.82
N THR A 646 -27.85 -43.24 6.30
CA THR A 646 -27.07 -43.78 5.18
C THR A 646 -27.96 -44.21 4.03
N ASP A 647 -27.44 -44.13 2.81
CA ASP A 647 -28.13 -44.59 1.62
C ASP A 647 -28.10 -46.12 1.55
N TRP A 648 -29.25 -46.74 1.33
CA TRP A 648 -29.42 -48.19 1.35
C TRP A 648 -28.49 -48.92 0.37
N LEU A 649 -28.31 -48.37 -0.83
CA LEU A 649 -27.58 -49.05 -1.91
C LEU A 649 -26.07 -48.82 -1.75
N THR A 650 -25.68 -47.58 -1.50
CA THR A 650 -24.27 -47.18 -1.52
C THR A 650 -23.61 -47.22 -0.16
N GLN A 651 -24.38 -47.35 0.93
CA GLN A 651 -23.92 -47.28 2.32
C GLN A 651 -23.24 -45.95 2.68
N ASN A 652 -23.34 -44.96 1.80
CA ASN A 652 -22.77 -43.63 2.00
C ASN A 652 -23.67 -42.78 2.89
N ALA A 653 -23.07 -41.79 3.55
CA ALA A 653 -23.80 -40.79 4.32
C ALA A 653 -24.79 -40.00 3.46
N VAL A 654 -26.00 -39.76 3.97
CA VAL A 654 -26.98 -38.87 3.34
C VAL A 654 -27.05 -37.56 4.12
N PRO A 655 -26.39 -36.47 3.65
CA PRO A 655 -26.47 -35.17 4.30
C PRO A 655 -27.83 -34.50 4.10
N ASP A 656 -28.11 -33.42 4.83
CA ASP A 656 -29.28 -32.54 4.68
C ASP A 656 -30.65 -33.24 4.79
N VAL A 657 -30.71 -34.39 5.48
CA VAL A 657 -31.98 -35.03 5.84
C VAL A 657 -32.54 -34.33 7.05
N SER A 658 -33.75 -33.78 6.97
CA SER A 658 -34.43 -33.20 8.12
C SER A 658 -34.87 -34.31 9.06
N VAL A 659 -34.38 -34.33 10.30
CA VAL A 659 -34.86 -35.22 11.35
C VAL A 659 -35.65 -34.41 12.35
N THR A 660 -36.95 -34.67 12.44
CA THR A 660 -37.90 -33.89 13.23
C THR A 660 -38.36 -34.70 14.45
N LEU A 661 -38.27 -34.09 15.63
CA LEU A 661 -38.75 -34.62 16.91
C LEU A 661 -40.18 -34.17 17.17
N TYR A 662 -41.05 -35.11 17.50
CA TYR A 662 -42.45 -34.89 17.83
C TYR A 662 -42.74 -35.35 19.26
N ARG A 663 -43.61 -34.62 19.98
CA ARG A 663 -44.16 -35.08 21.26
C ARG A 663 -45.32 -36.05 21.01
N SER A 664 -45.23 -37.25 21.58
CA SER A 664 -46.26 -38.30 21.45
C SER A 664 -47.56 -37.87 22.15
N GLY A 665 -48.68 -37.87 21.42
CA GLY A 665 -50.01 -37.48 21.91
C GLY A 665 -50.62 -36.31 21.14
N ASP A 666 -49.85 -35.26 20.87
CA ASP A 666 -50.34 -34.02 20.23
C ASP A 666 -49.77 -33.76 18.83
N TYR A 667 -48.89 -34.63 18.31
CA TYR A 667 -48.17 -34.47 17.04
C TYR A 667 -47.45 -33.13 16.89
N LYS A 668 -47.15 -32.46 18.01
CA LYS A 668 -46.48 -31.18 18.03
C LYS A 668 -44.99 -31.36 17.71
N VAL A 669 -44.52 -30.67 16.68
CA VAL A 669 -43.08 -30.56 16.37
C VAL A 669 -42.39 -29.84 17.53
N MET A 670 -41.44 -30.52 18.16
CA MET A 670 -40.67 -30.00 19.30
C MET A 670 -39.33 -29.43 18.85
N SER A 671 -38.68 -30.08 17.88
CA SER A 671 -37.40 -29.66 17.33
C SER A 671 -37.19 -30.31 15.96
N SER A 672 -36.31 -29.75 15.14
CA SER A 672 -35.88 -30.35 13.88
C SER A 672 -34.41 -30.02 13.65
N THR A 673 -33.65 -30.99 13.17
CA THR A 673 -32.24 -30.84 12.79
C THR A 673 -32.01 -31.40 11.40
N GLN A 674 -30.82 -31.21 10.84
CA GLN A 674 -30.43 -31.83 9.58
C GLN A 674 -29.18 -32.69 9.77
N THR A 675 -29.07 -33.76 9.00
CA THR A 675 -27.84 -34.54 8.95
C THR A 675 -26.69 -33.71 8.36
N ASN A 676 -25.51 -33.80 8.94
CA ASN A 676 -24.30 -33.16 8.41
C ASN A 676 -23.73 -33.93 7.19
N SER A 677 -22.60 -33.47 6.65
CA SER A 677 -21.90 -34.12 5.51
C SER A 677 -21.55 -35.60 5.73
N THR A 678 -21.44 -36.04 6.98
CA THR A 678 -21.17 -37.43 7.37
C THR A 678 -22.43 -38.25 7.67
N GLY A 679 -23.61 -37.66 7.47
CA GLY A 679 -24.91 -38.29 7.65
C GLY A 679 -25.37 -38.29 9.11
N HIS A 680 -24.63 -37.68 10.02
CA HIS A 680 -24.96 -37.65 11.44
C HIS A 680 -25.92 -36.52 11.78
N TYR A 681 -26.89 -36.81 12.63
CA TYR A 681 -27.77 -35.81 13.22
C TYR A 681 -27.71 -35.89 14.75
N ASN A 682 -28.00 -34.77 15.41
CA ASN A 682 -28.10 -34.69 16.86
C ASN A 682 -29.21 -33.71 17.25
N ILE A 683 -30.16 -34.17 18.04
CA ILE A 683 -31.23 -33.37 18.65
C ILE A 683 -30.93 -33.33 20.14
N ASN A 684 -30.53 -32.16 20.64
CA ASN A 684 -30.18 -31.94 22.05
C ASN A 684 -31.34 -31.27 22.80
N ASN A 685 -31.16 -31.10 24.11
CA ASN A 685 -32.04 -30.32 24.98
C ASN A 685 -33.48 -30.86 25.08
N ILE A 686 -33.64 -32.19 25.10
CA ILE A 686 -34.95 -32.85 25.15
C ILE A 686 -35.32 -33.16 26.61
N GLU A 687 -36.39 -32.56 27.12
CA GLU A 687 -36.95 -32.87 28.46
C GLU A 687 -37.44 -34.32 28.54
N THR A 688 -37.49 -34.90 29.74
CA THR A 688 -38.14 -36.22 29.97
C THR A 688 -39.57 -36.25 29.42
N GLY A 689 -39.90 -37.25 28.61
CA GLY A 689 -41.25 -37.37 28.05
C GLY A 689 -41.37 -38.40 26.94
N ASN A 690 -42.57 -38.57 26.40
CA ASN A 690 -42.84 -39.50 25.30
C ASN A 690 -42.65 -38.77 23.96
N TYR A 691 -41.80 -39.29 23.07
CA TYR A 691 -41.47 -38.65 21.80
C TYR A 691 -41.35 -39.67 20.66
N TYR A 692 -41.29 -39.18 19.42
CA TYR A 692 -40.77 -39.93 18.29
C TYR A 692 -40.02 -39.01 17.33
N ILE A 693 -39.13 -39.56 16.52
CA ILE A 693 -38.37 -38.84 15.50
C ILE A 693 -38.73 -39.36 14.10
N GLU A 694 -38.83 -38.46 13.13
CA GLU A 694 -39.10 -38.79 11.72
C GLU A 694 -38.09 -38.10 10.78
N PRO A 695 -37.42 -38.83 9.88
CA PRO A 695 -36.58 -38.26 8.84
C PRO A 695 -37.38 -37.89 7.59
N LYS A 696 -37.03 -36.77 6.96
CA LYS A 696 -37.63 -36.28 5.73
C LYS A 696 -36.60 -35.57 4.86
N LYS A 697 -36.50 -35.99 3.61
CA LYS A 697 -35.75 -35.32 2.55
C LYS A 697 -36.53 -35.51 1.26
N ILE A 698 -36.63 -34.44 0.48
CA ILE A 698 -37.25 -34.50 -0.85
C ILE A 698 -36.51 -35.57 -1.66
N ASP A 699 -37.26 -36.38 -2.39
CA ASP A 699 -36.75 -37.47 -3.22
C ASP A 699 -36.00 -38.56 -2.45
N TYR A 700 -36.29 -38.77 -1.16
CA TYR A 700 -35.85 -39.95 -0.42
C TYR A 700 -37.01 -40.57 0.38
N THR A 701 -36.97 -41.88 0.53
CA THR A 701 -37.80 -42.65 1.48
C THR A 701 -36.91 -43.27 2.56
N PHE A 702 -37.42 -43.40 3.79
CA PHE A 702 -36.61 -43.79 4.95
C PHE A 702 -37.14 -45.03 5.67
N ASN A 703 -36.23 -45.84 6.20
CA ASN A 703 -36.51 -47.04 6.98
C ASN A 703 -35.62 -47.10 8.24
N PRO A 704 -36.18 -47.23 9.46
CA PRO A 704 -37.61 -47.15 9.77
C PRO A 704 -38.22 -45.78 9.39
N ALA A 705 -39.54 -45.72 9.22
CA ALA A 705 -40.19 -44.43 8.91
C ALA A 705 -40.15 -43.46 10.11
N SER A 706 -40.08 -43.99 11.34
CA SER A 706 -39.95 -43.23 12.58
C SER A 706 -39.40 -44.11 13.72
N ILE A 707 -38.86 -43.48 14.77
CA ILE A 707 -38.39 -44.15 16.00
C ILE A 707 -39.04 -43.48 17.21
N SER A 708 -39.64 -44.26 18.13
CA SER A 708 -40.42 -43.77 19.27
C SER A 708 -39.78 -44.09 20.63
N TYR A 709 -40.00 -43.22 21.62
CA TYR A 709 -39.48 -43.28 22.99
C TYR A 709 -40.62 -43.06 23.99
N SER A 710 -40.77 -43.94 24.99
CA SER A 710 -41.81 -43.80 26.01
C SER A 710 -41.36 -44.31 27.40
N PRO A 711 -40.89 -43.43 28.29
CA PRO A 711 -40.38 -42.07 28.03
C PRO A 711 -38.92 -42.09 27.54
N LEU A 712 -38.46 -40.95 27.02
CA LEU A 712 -37.04 -40.62 26.89
C LEU A 712 -36.56 -40.11 28.26
N ASP A 713 -35.80 -40.92 28.97
CA ASP A 713 -35.29 -40.69 30.33
C ASP A 713 -33.76 -40.83 30.44
N TRP A 714 -33.08 -41.03 29.30
CA TRP A 714 -31.63 -40.94 29.11
C TRP A 714 -31.31 -40.69 27.64
N SER A 715 -30.12 -40.16 27.36
CA SER A 715 -29.70 -39.83 25.99
C SER A 715 -29.51 -41.07 25.12
N ARG A 716 -30.02 -41.04 23.89
CA ARG A 716 -30.00 -42.17 22.96
C ARG A 716 -29.05 -41.88 21.80
N SER A 717 -27.97 -42.65 21.69
CA SER A 717 -27.12 -42.70 20.50
C SER A 717 -27.60 -43.77 19.52
N ASP A 718 -27.06 -43.77 18.30
CA ASP A 718 -27.22 -44.84 17.31
C ASP A 718 -28.67 -45.08 16.83
N GLN A 719 -29.45 -44.00 16.76
CA GLN A 719 -30.83 -44.02 16.29
C GLN A 719 -30.87 -43.94 14.75
N ASP A 720 -30.26 -44.90 14.07
CA ASP A 720 -29.95 -44.78 12.65
C ASP A 720 -31.16 -44.98 11.72
N PHE A 721 -31.11 -44.33 10.55
CA PHE A 721 -32.06 -44.54 9.45
C PHE A 721 -31.34 -44.94 8.16
N THR A 722 -32.03 -45.69 7.31
CA THR A 722 -31.60 -45.99 5.95
C THR A 722 -32.47 -45.25 4.94
N ALA A 723 -31.88 -44.53 4.00
CA ALA A 723 -32.57 -43.74 2.98
C ALA A 723 -32.47 -44.39 1.59
N VAL A 724 -33.51 -44.23 0.76
CA VAL A 724 -33.56 -44.69 -0.63
C VAL A 724 -33.97 -43.50 -1.51
N TYR A 725 -33.12 -43.12 -2.48
CA TYR A 725 -33.35 -41.99 -3.41
C TYR A 725 -34.45 -42.26 -4.45
N THR A 726 -35.29 -41.27 -4.77
CA THR A 726 -36.54 -41.43 -5.54
C THR A 726 -36.83 -40.41 -6.68
N ASN A 727 -35.96 -39.45 -7.06
CA ASN A 727 -36.24 -38.56 -8.23
C ASN A 727 -35.01 -37.79 -8.80
N PRO A 728 -34.71 -37.79 -10.14
CA PRO A 728 -33.40 -37.39 -10.69
C PRO A 728 -33.30 -35.99 -11.37
N ASN A 729 -34.14 -35.02 -11.05
CA ASN A 729 -34.14 -33.72 -11.77
C ASN A 729 -33.67 -32.54 -10.90
N ILE A 730 -32.42 -32.10 -11.11
CA ILE A 730 -31.89 -30.71 -11.27
C ILE A 730 -30.40 -30.70 -10.88
N ASP A 731 -29.52 -30.66 -11.88
CA ASP A 731 -28.18 -30.03 -11.88
C ASP A 731 -27.68 -29.98 -13.34
N LYS A 732 -27.72 -28.82 -13.98
CA LYS A 732 -27.26 -28.61 -15.37
C LYS A 732 -25.80 -28.13 -15.36
N LEU A 733 -24.87 -29.01 -15.75
CA LEU A 733 -23.41 -28.80 -15.76
C LEU A 733 -22.86 -28.69 -17.21
N LYS A 734 -21.55 -28.47 -17.35
CA LYS A 734 -20.83 -28.39 -18.63
C LYS A 734 -19.59 -29.29 -18.68
N ILE A 735 -19.30 -29.84 -19.86
CA ILE A 735 -18.01 -30.47 -20.21
C ILE A 735 -17.34 -29.63 -21.30
N TYR A 736 -16.07 -29.26 -21.15
CA TYR A 736 -15.34 -28.42 -22.10
C TYR A 736 -13.89 -28.90 -22.29
N GLY A 737 -13.16 -28.34 -23.25
CA GLY A 737 -11.72 -28.62 -23.39
C GLY A 737 -11.11 -28.15 -24.70
N TYR A 738 -9.86 -28.55 -24.94
CA TYR A 738 -9.08 -28.16 -26.11
C TYR A 738 -8.59 -29.36 -26.92
N VAL A 739 -8.63 -29.23 -28.25
CA VAL A 739 -7.98 -30.15 -29.18
C VAL A 739 -6.72 -29.50 -29.73
N ARG A 740 -5.55 -30.08 -29.44
CA ARG A 740 -4.24 -29.54 -29.82
C ARG A 740 -3.46 -30.51 -30.71
N SER A 741 -2.64 -29.96 -31.59
CA SER A 741 -1.70 -30.71 -32.44
C SER A 741 -0.42 -31.08 -31.66
N GLU A 742 0.42 -31.93 -32.23
CA GLU A 742 1.73 -32.31 -31.65
C GLU A 742 2.66 -31.11 -31.36
N THR A 743 2.50 -29.98 -32.06
CA THR A 743 3.26 -28.75 -31.83
C THR A 743 2.59 -27.81 -30.79
N GLY A 744 1.48 -28.24 -30.18
CA GLY A 744 0.72 -27.48 -29.19
C GLY A 744 -0.26 -26.46 -29.76
N ALA A 745 -0.33 -26.29 -31.09
CA ALA A 745 -1.28 -25.36 -31.72
C ALA A 745 -2.71 -25.93 -31.71
N GLY A 746 -3.70 -25.06 -31.47
CA GLY A 746 -5.13 -25.41 -31.47
C GLY A 746 -5.62 -25.89 -32.84
N VAL A 747 -6.42 -26.94 -32.87
CA VAL A 747 -6.95 -27.51 -34.11
C VAL A 747 -8.41 -27.07 -34.28
N ASN A 748 -8.62 -26.15 -35.22
CA ASN A 748 -9.94 -25.61 -35.55
C ASN A 748 -10.85 -26.62 -36.26
N SER A 749 -12.16 -26.51 -36.08
CA SER A 749 -13.18 -27.25 -36.85
C SER A 749 -13.02 -28.78 -36.75
N VAL A 750 -12.73 -29.27 -35.54
CA VAL A 750 -12.82 -30.68 -35.17
C VAL A 750 -14.26 -30.93 -34.71
N ASP A 751 -14.95 -31.91 -35.29
CA ASP A 751 -16.29 -32.32 -34.87
C ASP A 751 -16.19 -33.11 -33.57
N MET A 752 -16.74 -32.55 -32.49
CA MET A 752 -16.80 -33.17 -31.18
C MET A 752 -18.19 -33.78 -30.97
N SER A 753 -18.23 -35.03 -30.55
CA SER A 753 -19.46 -35.72 -30.18
C SER A 753 -19.38 -36.25 -28.75
N MET A 754 -20.51 -36.23 -28.04
CA MET A 754 -20.62 -36.72 -26.68
C MET A 754 -21.86 -37.61 -26.55
N GLN A 755 -21.74 -38.75 -25.85
CA GLN A 755 -22.83 -39.72 -25.68
C GLN A 755 -22.96 -40.18 -24.22
N CYS A 756 -24.21 -40.34 -23.76
CA CYS A 756 -24.54 -41.01 -22.50
C CYS A 756 -25.76 -41.91 -22.73
N GLY A 757 -25.56 -43.22 -22.77
CA GLY A 757 -26.62 -44.15 -23.18
C GLY A 757 -27.12 -43.86 -24.60
N THR A 758 -28.39 -43.51 -24.74
CA THR A 758 -29.03 -43.17 -26.04
C THR A 758 -28.98 -41.68 -26.38
N GLU A 759 -28.57 -40.82 -25.44
CA GLU A 759 -28.53 -39.37 -25.62
C GLU A 759 -27.21 -38.96 -26.29
N THR A 760 -27.27 -38.08 -27.30
CA THR A 760 -26.09 -37.63 -28.06
C THR A 760 -26.07 -36.10 -28.24
N TRP A 761 -24.89 -35.52 -28.13
CA TRP A 761 -24.63 -34.08 -28.32
C TRP A 761 -23.47 -33.88 -29.30
N LYS A 762 -23.46 -32.75 -30.02
CA LYS A 762 -22.42 -32.39 -30.99
C LYS A 762 -22.04 -30.92 -30.88
N THR A 763 -20.76 -30.63 -31.08
CA THR A 763 -20.21 -29.28 -31.21
C THR A 763 -18.96 -29.31 -32.09
N ILE A 764 -18.37 -28.16 -32.40
CA ILE A 764 -17.13 -28.06 -33.18
C ILE A 764 -16.10 -27.18 -32.46
N THR A 765 -14.81 -27.44 -32.66
CA THR A 765 -13.77 -26.59 -32.07
C THR A 765 -13.63 -25.25 -32.79
N ASP A 766 -13.32 -24.20 -32.04
CA ASP A 766 -13.01 -22.87 -32.58
C ASP A 766 -11.54 -22.75 -33.07
N ASN A 767 -11.12 -21.56 -33.50
CA ASN A 767 -9.75 -21.30 -33.98
C ASN A 767 -8.64 -21.63 -32.96
N SER A 768 -8.95 -21.62 -31.65
CA SER A 768 -8.03 -21.96 -30.57
C SER A 768 -8.03 -23.45 -30.22
N GLY A 769 -8.92 -24.23 -30.85
CA GLY A 769 -9.15 -25.64 -30.55
C GLY A 769 -10.14 -25.86 -29.40
N TYR A 770 -10.80 -24.83 -28.88
CA TYR A 770 -11.74 -24.93 -27.74
C TYR A 770 -13.09 -25.50 -28.16
N TYR A 771 -13.68 -26.36 -27.32
CA TYR A 771 -15.05 -26.85 -27.46
C TYR A 771 -15.79 -26.91 -26.11
N GLU A 772 -17.14 -26.86 -26.15
CA GLU A 772 -18.01 -26.94 -24.96
C GLU A 772 -19.34 -27.66 -25.24
N PHE A 773 -19.76 -28.52 -24.30
CA PHE A 773 -21.10 -29.09 -24.18
C PHE A 773 -21.75 -28.59 -22.88
N GLY A 774 -22.83 -27.81 -22.98
CA GLY A 774 -23.53 -27.25 -21.82
C GLY A 774 -24.93 -27.82 -21.59
N TYR A 775 -25.45 -27.62 -20.37
CA TYR A 775 -26.80 -28.02 -19.93
C TYR A 775 -27.03 -29.54 -19.85
N ILE A 776 -26.01 -30.29 -19.42
CA ILE A 776 -26.05 -31.74 -19.31
C ILE A 776 -26.11 -32.21 -17.85
N TYR A 777 -26.68 -33.38 -17.61
CA TYR A 777 -26.98 -33.87 -16.26
C TYR A 777 -25.73 -34.35 -15.51
N GLY A 778 -25.60 -33.95 -14.25
CA GLY A 778 -24.55 -34.44 -13.35
C GLY A 778 -24.72 -35.92 -12.94
N ARG A 779 -23.73 -36.41 -12.22
CA ARG A 779 -23.58 -37.79 -11.72
C ARG A 779 -23.75 -38.89 -12.79
N ARG A 780 -23.25 -38.64 -14.00
CA ARG A 780 -23.26 -39.57 -15.14
C ARG A 780 -21.91 -39.60 -15.86
N SER A 781 -21.63 -40.71 -16.54
CA SER A 781 -20.46 -40.84 -17.41
C SER A 781 -20.82 -40.52 -18.85
N TYR A 782 -20.01 -39.68 -19.49
CA TYR A 782 -20.17 -39.26 -20.88
C TYR A 782 -18.96 -39.68 -21.71
N ASP A 783 -19.19 -40.31 -22.85
CA ASP A 783 -18.14 -40.68 -23.79
C ASP A 783 -17.96 -39.58 -24.84
N ILE A 784 -16.78 -38.96 -24.87
CA ILE A 784 -16.45 -37.84 -25.76
C ILE A 784 -15.51 -38.30 -26.86
N THR A 785 -15.87 -38.02 -28.12
CA THR A 785 -15.18 -38.51 -29.31
C THR A 785 -14.94 -37.37 -30.30
N PRO A 786 -13.68 -36.97 -30.55
CA PRO A 786 -13.30 -36.04 -31.61
C PRO A 786 -13.25 -36.72 -32.98
N SER A 787 -13.60 -36.00 -34.04
CA SER A 787 -13.46 -36.48 -35.41
C SER A 787 -13.13 -35.33 -36.37
N LYS A 788 -12.16 -35.55 -37.25
CA LYS A 788 -11.81 -34.63 -38.33
C LYS A 788 -11.09 -35.41 -39.43
N ILE A 789 -11.44 -35.15 -40.68
CA ILE A 789 -10.85 -35.83 -41.83
C ILE A 789 -9.33 -35.62 -41.85
N ASN A 790 -8.57 -36.70 -42.04
CA ASN A 790 -7.10 -36.74 -42.07
C ASN A 790 -6.39 -36.43 -40.75
N TRP A 791 -7.07 -36.48 -39.60
CA TRP A 791 -6.47 -36.36 -38.27
C TRP A 791 -6.73 -37.61 -37.42
N ILE A 792 -5.74 -38.02 -36.64
CA ILE A 792 -5.83 -39.05 -35.61
C ILE A 792 -5.84 -38.34 -34.26
N PHE A 793 -6.76 -38.73 -33.38
CA PHE A 793 -6.90 -38.16 -32.05
C PHE A 793 -6.47 -39.16 -31.00
N VAL A 794 -5.80 -38.67 -29.97
CA VAL A 794 -5.35 -39.44 -28.82
C VAL A 794 -5.85 -38.74 -27.55
N PRO A 795 -6.71 -39.40 -26.76
CA PRO A 795 -7.36 -40.68 -27.06
C PRO A 795 -8.37 -40.57 -28.22
N VAL A 796 -8.72 -41.68 -28.87
CA VAL A 796 -9.73 -41.70 -29.95
C VAL A 796 -11.14 -41.41 -29.43
N SER A 797 -11.39 -41.74 -28.17
CA SER A 797 -12.57 -41.42 -27.38
C SER A 797 -12.19 -41.53 -25.91
N THR A 798 -12.82 -40.75 -25.03
CA THR A 798 -12.58 -40.86 -23.58
C THR A 798 -13.87 -40.69 -22.80
N SER A 799 -14.00 -41.43 -21.70
CA SER A 799 -15.14 -41.32 -20.79
C SER A 799 -14.85 -40.32 -19.67
N ALA A 800 -15.76 -39.38 -19.45
CA ALA A 800 -15.69 -38.42 -18.36
C ALA A 800 -16.91 -38.58 -17.44
N TYR A 801 -16.66 -39.01 -16.20
CA TYR A 801 -17.66 -38.94 -15.14
C TYR A 801 -17.81 -37.49 -14.67
N LEU A 802 -19.01 -36.94 -14.84
CA LEU A 802 -19.39 -35.60 -14.41
C LEU A 802 -20.13 -35.76 -13.08
N SER A 803 -19.55 -35.30 -11.97
CA SER A 803 -20.18 -35.40 -10.65
C SER A 803 -21.10 -34.19 -10.42
N GLU A 804 -20.56 -33.10 -9.86
CA GLU A 804 -21.31 -31.92 -9.41
C GLU A 804 -20.65 -30.59 -9.86
N SER A 805 -19.60 -30.66 -10.68
CA SER A 805 -18.88 -29.50 -11.20
C SER A 805 -18.51 -29.68 -12.68
N ASN A 806 -18.26 -28.58 -13.39
CA ASN A 806 -17.86 -28.62 -14.79
C ASN A 806 -16.52 -29.35 -14.95
N LYS A 807 -16.36 -30.10 -16.05
CA LYS A 807 -15.18 -30.95 -16.26
C LYS A 807 -14.47 -30.62 -17.57
N GLN A 808 -13.15 -30.40 -17.48
CA GLN A 808 -12.30 -30.21 -18.64
C GLN A 808 -11.77 -31.55 -19.16
N VAL A 809 -11.80 -31.75 -20.48
CA VAL A 809 -11.30 -32.93 -21.17
C VAL A 809 -10.56 -32.49 -22.44
N ASP A 810 -9.26 -32.72 -22.51
CA ASP A 810 -8.43 -32.30 -23.65
C ASP A 810 -8.05 -33.49 -24.53
N PHE A 811 -7.85 -33.22 -25.83
CA PHE A 811 -7.40 -34.22 -26.81
C PHE A 811 -6.14 -33.75 -27.51
N SER A 812 -5.20 -34.68 -27.71
CA SER A 812 -4.05 -34.47 -28.59
C SER A 812 -4.36 -35.03 -29.96
N SER A 813 -3.74 -34.48 -31.01
CA SER A 813 -4.01 -34.89 -32.38
C SER A 813 -2.78 -34.83 -33.26
N THR A 814 -2.72 -35.78 -34.19
CA THR A 814 -1.66 -35.92 -35.20
C THR A 814 -2.31 -35.96 -36.57
N TYR A 815 -1.73 -35.28 -37.55
CA TYR A 815 -2.20 -35.41 -38.92
C TYR A 815 -1.91 -36.81 -39.45
N ALA A 816 -2.96 -37.56 -39.82
CA ALA A 816 -2.94 -39.00 -40.12
C ALA A 816 -2.06 -39.40 -41.32
N LEU A 817 -1.58 -38.44 -42.11
CA LEU A 817 -0.73 -38.65 -43.28
C LEU A 817 0.74 -38.26 -43.01
N SER A 818 1.12 -38.02 -41.75
CA SER A 818 2.52 -37.81 -41.37
C SER A 818 3.32 -39.09 -41.66
N GLY A 819 4.22 -39.02 -42.67
CA GLY A 819 5.15 -40.10 -43.01
C GLY A 819 4.74 -41.06 -44.15
N VAL A 820 3.69 -40.78 -44.93
CA VAL A 820 3.38 -41.55 -46.15
C VAL A 820 4.20 -40.98 -47.33
N PRO A 821 5.03 -41.78 -48.04
CA PRO A 821 5.76 -41.30 -49.22
C PRO A 821 4.80 -40.97 -50.37
N GLU A 822 5.05 -39.89 -51.11
CA GLU A 822 4.25 -39.50 -52.28
C GLU A 822 4.21 -40.58 -53.37
N GLU A 823 5.19 -41.49 -53.44
CA GLU A 823 5.27 -42.58 -54.42
C GLU A 823 5.64 -43.95 -53.82
N ILE A 824 4.98 -45.01 -54.29
CA ILE A 824 5.27 -46.41 -53.93
C ILE A 824 5.73 -47.18 -55.18
N ASN A 825 6.80 -47.98 -55.07
CA ASN A 825 7.30 -48.85 -56.13
C ASN A 825 6.62 -50.23 -56.07
N LEU A 826 5.92 -50.63 -57.14
CA LEU A 826 5.32 -51.97 -57.24
C LEU A 826 6.11 -52.86 -58.22
N PRO A 827 6.48 -54.10 -57.84
CA PRO A 827 7.19 -55.04 -58.70
C PRO A 827 6.20 -55.78 -59.63
N LEU A 828 5.78 -55.14 -60.71
CA LEU A 828 4.73 -55.62 -61.62
C LEU A 828 5.27 -56.41 -62.84
N GLY A 829 6.46 -56.99 -62.74
CA GLY A 829 7.33 -57.32 -63.88
C GLY A 829 6.69 -57.98 -65.11
N VAL A 830 7.03 -57.44 -66.29
CA VAL A 830 7.79 -58.14 -67.33
C VAL A 830 8.86 -57.14 -67.81
N ASN A 831 10.15 -57.49 -67.75
CA ASN A 831 11.34 -56.64 -67.97
C ASN A 831 11.79 -55.70 -66.83
N GLY A 832 11.68 -56.11 -65.56
CA GLY A 832 12.50 -55.60 -64.45
C GLY A 832 12.30 -54.13 -64.00
N SER A 833 11.40 -53.37 -64.62
CA SER A 833 11.10 -52.00 -64.18
C SER A 833 9.95 -51.98 -63.17
N ASN A 834 10.24 -51.54 -61.94
CA ASN A 834 9.25 -51.23 -60.91
C ASN A 834 8.34 -50.09 -61.41
N ALA A 835 7.02 -50.25 -61.28
CA ALA A 835 6.09 -49.15 -61.54
C ALA A 835 6.05 -48.23 -60.32
N LYS A 836 6.44 -46.96 -60.50
CA LYS A 836 6.26 -45.90 -59.50
C LYS A 836 4.82 -45.42 -59.53
N VAL A 837 4.16 -45.49 -58.40
CA VAL A 837 2.75 -45.14 -58.27
C VAL A 837 2.63 -44.02 -57.25
N HIS A 838 2.17 -42.87 -57.74
CA HIS A 838 1.89 -41.72 -56.90
C HIS A 838 0.63 -42.00 -56.06
N VAL A 839 0.73 -41.92 -54.73
CA VAL A 839 -0.39 -42.19 -53.83
C VAL A 839 -1.32 -40.97 -53.87
N PRO A 840 -2.53 -41.08 -54.44
CA PRO A 840 -3.39 -39.90 -54.58
C PRO A 840 -3.80 -39.41 -53.19
N ALA A 841 -3.61 -38.12 -52.92
CA ALA A 841 -4.20 -37.44 -51.75
C ALA A 841 -5.68 -37.84 -51.64
N ALA A 842 -6.11 -38.24 -50.44
CA ALA A 842 -7.36 -38.97 -50.17
C ALA A 842 -8.59 -38.35 -50.88
N GLY A 843 -8.83 -38.77 -52.12
CA GLY A 843 -10.04 -38.40 -52.86
C GLY A 843 -10.04 -38.44 -54.39
N SER A 844 -8.98 -38.89 -55.05
CA SER A 844 -8.88 -38.85 -56.53
C SER A 844 -8.61 -40.19 -57.21
N ALA A 845 -9.12 -41.32 -56.68
CA ALA A 845 -9.35 -42.54 -57.45
C ALA A 845 -10.65 -43.25 -57.00
N LYS A 846 -11.42 -43.76 -57.95
CA LYS A 846 -12.81 -44.22 -57.79
C LYS A 846 -12.84 -45.75 -57.80
N ILE A 847 -12.96 -46.40 -56.63
CA ILE A 847 -13.51 -47.78 -56.53
C ILE A 847 -14.95 -47.62 -56.07
N ILE A 848 -15.87 -48.25 -56.78
CA ILE A 848 -17.29 -48.25 -56.43
C ILE A 848 -17.59 -49.64 -55.91
N VAL A 849 -17.96 -49.74 -54.64
CA VAL A 849 -18.54 -50.94 -54.02
C VAL A 849 -20.04 -50.68 -53.91
N GLU A 850 -20.87 -51.42 -54.65
CA GLU A 850 -22.35 -51.38 -54.57
C GLU A 850 -22.88 -52.77 -54.15
N GLU A 851 -23.83 -52.79 -53.21
CA GLU A 851 -24.88 -53.82 -53.18
C GLU A 851 -25.99 -53.41 -54.16
N ARG A 852 -26.65 -54.38 -54.80
CA ARG A 852 -27.65 -54.17 -55.87
C ARG A 852 -28.84 -53.27 -55.43
N PRO A 853 -29.64 -52.72 -56.35
CA PRO A 853 -29.77 -51.30 -56.55
C PRO A 853 -31.18 -50.80 -56.20
N GLU A 854 -31.34 -50.14 -55.04
CA GLU A 854 -32.52 -49.28 -54.84
C GLU A 854 -32.17 -47.86 -54.39
N LYS A 855 -30.92 -47.56 -54.03
CA LYS A 855 -30.52 -46.17 -53.69
C LYS A 855 -29.12 -45.84 -54.20
N LYS A 856 -29.05 -45.01 -55.25
CA LYS A 856 -27.83 -44.37 -55.74
C LYS A 856 -27.26 -43.45 -54.66
N ALA A 857 -26.33 -43.97 -53.87
CA ALA A 857 -25.50 -43.14 -53.01
C ALA A 857 -24.03 -43.55 -53.19
N LYS A 858 -23.25 -42.69 -53.84
CA LYS A 858 -21.79 -42.83 -53.96
C LYS A 858 -21.18 -42.75 -52.56
N HIS A 859 -20.84 -43.88 -51.95
CA HIS A 859 -20.15 -43.91 -50.67
C HIS A 859 -18.68 -44.30 -50.84
N ARG A 860 -17.80 -43.59 -50.12
CA ARG A 860 -16.45 -44.07 -49.76
C ARG A 860 -16.64 -44.91 -48.49
N GLY A 861 -16.16 -46.15 -48.45
CA GLY A 861 -16.44 -47.05 -47.33
C GLY A 861 -15.23 -47.89 -46.90
N THR A 862 -15.16 -48.13 -45.58
CA THR A 862 -14.27 -49.05 -44.88
C THR A 862 -14.93 -50.43 -44.83
N VAL A 863 -14.21 -51.49 -45.20
CA VAL A 863 -14.73 -52.86 -45.08
C VAL A 863 -14.31 -53.44 -43.73
N ASN A 864 -15.22 -54.11 -43.03
CA ASN A 864 -14.88 -54.77 -41.77
C ASN A 864 -14.51 -56.25 -42.03
N PRO A 865 -13.23 -56.64 -41.93
CA PRO A 865 -12.80 -57.99 -42.30
C PRO A 865 -13.43 -59.07 -41.42
N SER A 866 -13.82 -58.73 -40.18
CA SER A 866 -14.41 -59.67 -39.21
C SER A 866 -15.83 -60.15 -39.57
N LYS A 867 -16.52 -59.49 -40.51
CA LYS A 867 -17.90 -59.82 -40.91
C LYS A 867 -18.00 -60.67 -42.18
N ASN A 868 -16.87 -61.01 -42.79
CA ASN A 868 -16.78 -61.85 -44.00
C ASN A 868 -17.60 -61.32 -45.20
N GLU A 869 -17.69 -59.99 -45.31
CA GLU A 869 -18.44 -59.28 -46.35
C GLU A 869 -17.71 -59.36 -47.72
N SER A 870 -18.44 -59.51 -48.82
CA SER A 870 -17.83 -59.56 -50.17
C SER A 870 -17.62 -58.16 -50.72
N VAL A 871 -16.42 -57.85 -51.22
CA VAL A 871 -16.11 -56.59 -51.86
C VAL A 871 -16.33 -56.70 -53.37
N GLY A 872 -17.22 -55.88 -53.91
CA GLY A 872 -17.42 -55.73 -55.35
C GLY A 872 -16.37 -54.78 -55.95
N ILE A 873 -15.48 -55.30 -56.79
CA ILE A 873 -14.57 -54.51 -57.62
C ILE A 873 -15.20 -54.36 -59.00
N LEU A 874 -15.70 -53.16 -59.31
CA LEU A 874 -16.14 -52.82 -60.66
C LEU A 874 -14.94 -52.42 -61.52
N PHE A 875 -14.71 -53.14 -62.62
CA PHE A 875 -13.77 -52.71 -63.64
C PHE A 875 -14.53 -52.41 -64.93
N THR A 876 -14.26 -51.26 -65.54
CA THR A 876 -14.85 -50.88 -66.82
C THR A 876 -13.77 -50.95 -67.91
N PRO A 877 -13.72 -52.04 -68.70
CA PRO A 877 -12.80 -52.11 -69.83
C PRO A 877 -13.21 -51.05 -70.85
N ASN A 878 -12.23 -50.34 -71.40
CA ASN A 878 -12.47 -49.29 -72.38
C ASN A 878 -12.61 -49.88 -73.79
N MET A 879 -13.63 -50.72 -73.95
CA MET A 879 -14.02 -51.37 -75.19
C MET A 879 -15.54 -51.21 -75.31
N SER A 880 -16.04 -50.90 -76.51
CA SER A 880 -17.48 -50.75 -76.75
C SER A 880 -18.16 -52.12 -76.89
N GLY A 881 -19.35 -52.26 -76.31
CA GLY A 881 -20.17 -53.48 -76.40
C GLY A 881 -19.55 -54.70 -75.68
N SER A 882 -19.95 -55.91 -76.07
CA SER A 882 -19.53 -57.19 -75.47
C SER A 882 -18.07 -57.60 -75.73
N GLY A 883 -17.20 -56.68 -76.17
CA GLY A 883 -15.83 -56.98 -76.64
C GLY A 883 -14.84 -57.49 -75.58
N TYR A 884 -15.20 -57.43 -74.29
CA TYR A 884 -14.42 -57.94 -73.16
C TYR A 884 -14.83 -59.35 -72.70
N VAL A 885 -15.94 -59.88 -73.23
CA VAL A 885 -16.45 -61.21 -72.91
C VAL A 885 -15.48 -62.28 -73.44
N GLY A 886 -15.15 -63.27 -72.61
CA GLY A 886 -14.21 -64.36 -72.93
C GLY A 886 -12.72 -64.01 -72.76
N ARG A 887 -12.38 -62.77 -72.36
CA ARG A 887 -10.97 -62.35 -72.17
C ARG A 887 -10.52 -62.46 -70.71
N LYS A 888 -9.26 -62.83 -70.50
CA LYS A 888 -8.67 -62.97 -69.15
C LYS A 888 -8.19 -61.62 -68.61
N TYR A 889 -8.51 -61.35 -67.35
CA TYR A 889 -8.06 -60.21 -66.57
C TYR A 889 -7.43 -60.72 -65.27
N THR A 890 -6.22 -60.28 -64.96
CA THR A 890 -5.47 -60.63 -63.75
C THR A 890 -5.56 -59.49 -62.74
N ILE A 891 -5.80 -59.81 -61.48
CA ILE A 891 -5.93 -58.87 -60.37
C ILE A 891 -4.87 -59.22 -59.33
N LYS A 892 -4.14 -58.22 -58.85
CA LYS A 892 -3.07 -58.30 -57.86
C LYS A 892 -3.33 -57.31 -56.74
N ILE A 893 -3.07 -57.69 -55.50
CA ILE A 893 -3.34 -56.85 -54.32
C ILE A 893 -2.06 -56.71 -53.52
N PHE A 894 -1.70 -55.48 -53.15
CA PHE A 894 -0.46 -55.14 -52.48
C PHE A 894 -0.71 -54.42 -51.16
N THR A 895 0.22 -54.51 -50.21
CA THR A 895 0.26 -53.61 -49.05
C THR A 895 0.71 -52.21 -49.47
N LEU A 896 0.51 -51.20 -48.63
CA LEU A 896 1.08 -49.84 -48.84
C LEU A 896 2.63 -49.81 -48.89
N LYS A 897 3.30 -50.91 -48.54
CA LYS A 897 4.76 -51.05 -48.69
C LYS A 897 5.16 -51.69 -50.03
N GLY A 898 4.19 -52.07 -50.86
CA GLY A 898 4.41 -52.64 -52.20
C GLY A 898 4.60 -54.15 -52.25
N GLU A 899 4.29 -54.86 -51.16
CA GLU A 899 4.38 -56.33 -51.09
C GLU A 899 3.11 -56.98 -51.62
N LEU A 900 3.23 -57.96 -52.53
CA LEU A 900 2.07 -58.67 -53.10
C LEU A 900 1.45 -59.59 -52.04
N VAL A 901 0.17 -59.38 -51.78
CA VAL A 901 -0.63 -60.13 -50.82
C VAL A 901 -1.45 -61.21 -51.50
N GLU A 902 -2.06 -60.92 -52.65
CA GLU A 902 -2.92 -61.89 -53.35
C GLU A 902 -2.97 -61.63 -54.87
N GLU A 903 -3.11 -62.69 -55.69
CA GLU A 903 -3.28 -62.61 -57.15
C GLU A 903 -4.27 -63.65 -57.68
N PHE A 904 -5.16 -63.24 -58.59
CA PHE A 904 -6.12 -64.14 -59.24
C PHE A 904 -6.57 -63.65 -60.62
N VAL A 905 -7.15 -64.55 -61.44
CA VAL A 905 -7.54 -64.29 -62.83
C VAL A 905 -9.04 -64.50 -63.05
N LYS A 906 -9.70 -63.60 -63.78
CA LYS A 906 -11.11 -63.69 -64.15
C LYS A 906 -11.33 -63.57 -65.66
N THR A 907 -12.31 -64.33 -66.14
CA THR A 907 -12.79 -64.28 -67.53
C THR A 907 -14.29 -63.96 -67.52
N PRO A 908 -14.73 -62.78 -67.98
CA PRO A 908 -16.16 -62.42 -68.03
C PRO A 908 -16.89 -63.33 -69.01
N ALA A 909 -18.00 -63.93 -68.59
CA ALA A 909 -18.78 -64.85 -69.43
C ALA A 909 -19.89 -64.14 -70.21
N THR A 910 -20.39 -63.02 -69.69
CA THR A 910 -21.43 -62.20 -70.33
C THR A 910 -21.08 -60.71 -70.26
N ALA A 911 -21.76 -59.88 -71.08
CA ALA A 911 -21.52 -58.44 -71.10
C ALA A 911 -21.87 -57.75 -69.76
N ASP A 912 -22.71 -58.34 -68.91
CA ASP A 912 -23.08 -57.77 -67.62
C ASP A 912 -22.11 -58.16 -66.48
N ASP A 913 -21.16 -59.08 -66.73
CA ASP A 913 -20.14 -59.54 -65.76
C ASP A 913 -18.97 -58.55 -65.56
N ILE A 914 -19.25 -57.24 -65.60
CA ILE A 914 -18.26 -56.18 -65.32
C ILE A 914 -18.00 -55.99 -63.83
N TRP A 915 -18.87 -56.52 -62.97
CA TRP A 915 -18.73 -56.51 -61.52
C TRP A 915 -18.06 -57.77 -61.02
N MET A 916 -16.92 -57.64 -60.35
CA MET A 916 -16.26 -58.77 -59.73
C MET A 916 -16.51 -58.76 -58.23
N LYS A 917 -17.13 -59.80 -57.70
CA LYS A 917 -17.17 -60.01 -56.24
C LYS A 917 -15.92 -60.76 -55.83
N TRP A 918 -15.10 -60.13 -55.01
CA TRP A 918 -13.96 -60.74 -54.35
C TRP A 918 -14.23 -60.79 -52.85
N LYS A 919 -13.95 -61.94 -52.23
CA LYS A 919 -14.01 -62.11 -50.79
C LYS A 919 -12.58 -62.23 -50.28
N PRO A 920 -12.11 -61.29 -49.44
CA PRO A 920 -10.82 -61.43 -48.80
C PRO A 920 -10.95 -62.40 -47.64
N ASP A 921 -10.79 -63.69 -47.88
CA ASP A 921 -11.07 -64.68 -46.85
C ASP A 921 -10.04 -64.67 -45.69
N ASN A 922 -8.96 -63.84 -45.74
CA ASN A 922 -7.94 -63.76 -44.68
C ASN A 922 -7.15 -62.42 -44.61
N LEU A 923 -7.74 -61.25 -44.87
CA LEU A 923 -7.02 -59.96 -44.74
C LEU A 923 -7.23 -59.26 -43.39
N ALA A 924 -6.15 -58.73 -42.81
CA ALA A 924 -6.22 -57.87 -41.63
C ALA A 924 -6.71 -56.45 -41.97
N SER A 925 -7.30 -55.75 -41.00
CA SER A 925 -7.73 -54.35 -41.16
C SER A 925 -6.53 -53.46 -41.52
N GLY A 926 -6.62 -52.73 -42.62
CA GLY A 926 -5.50 -51.95 -43.16
C GLY A 926 -5.78 -51.42 -44.56
N ILE A 927 -4.86 -50.59 -45.08
CA ILE A 927 -4.98 -50.02 -46.42
C ILE A 927 -4.15 -50.84 -47.42
N TYR A 928 -4.76 -51.19 -48.55
CA TYR A 928 -4.19 -52.02 -49.61
C TYR A 928 -4.34 -51.36 -50.98
N ILE A 929 -3.47 -51.74 -51.92
CA ILE A 929 -3.47 -51.28 -53.30
C ILE A 929 -3.89 -52.43 -54.20
N VAL A 930 -4.96 -52.26 -54.97
CA VAL A 930 -5.44 -53.23 -55.95
C VAL A 930 -4.96 -52.82 -57.34
N TYR A 931 -4.39 -53.76 -58.07
CA TYR A 931 -3.89 -53.62 -59.43
C TYR A 931 -4.60 -54.60 -60.38
N ILE A 932 -5.04 -54.14 -61.55
CA ILE A 932 -5.77 -54.95 -62.54
C ILE A 932 -5.10 -54.85 -63.91
N GLU A 933 -4.84 -56.01 -64.50
CA GLU A 933 -4.28 -56.18 -65.84
C GLU A 933 -5.23 -56.95 -66.74
N GLY A 934 -5.35 -56.49 -67.98
CA GLY A 934 -6.01 -57.25 -69.02
C GLY A 934 -6.35 -56.40 -70.23
N PRO A 935 -6.90 -57.02 -71.28
CA PRO A 935 -7.13 -56.34 -72.56
C PRO A 935 -8.13 -55.19 -72.42
N GLY A 936 -7.74 -53.99 -72.83
CA GLY A 936 -8.63 -52.82 -72.82
C GLY A 936 -8.75 -52.09 -71.48
N VAL A 937 -8.01 -52.48 -70.43
CA VAL A 937 -7.95 -51.70 -69.18
C VAL A 937 -7.06 -50.47 -69.38
N LYS A 938 -7.62 -49.26 -69.17
CA LYS A 938 -6.84 -48.01 -69.27
C LYS A 938 -5.77 -47.97 -68.19
N SER A 939 -4.56 -47.51 -68.53
CA SER A 939 -3.44 -47.33 -67.59
C SER A 939 -3.85 -46.55 -66.32
N SER A 940 -4.63 -45.48 -66.46
CA SER A 940 -5.13 -44.65 -65.35
C SER A 940 -6.21 -45.32 -64.47
N LYS A 941 -6.66 -46.52 -64.84
CA LYS A 941 -7.69 -47.31 -64.14
C LYS A 941 -7.22 -48.70 -63.77
N LYS A 942 -5.94 -49.01 -64.00
CA LYS A 942 -5.33 -50.26 -63.55
C LYS A 942 -5.18 -50.34 -62.03
N MET A 943 -5.34 -49.22 -61.32
CA MET A 943 -4.96 -49.12 -59.90
C MET A 943 -6.01 -48.45 -59.05
N ALA A 944 -6.14 -48.95 -57.82
CA ALA A 944 -7.00 -48.34 -56.84
C ALA A 944 -6.62 -48.70 -55.39
N VAL A 945 -7.11 -47.95 -54.40
CA VAL A 945 -6.80 -48.12 -52.98
C VAL A 945 -8.03 -48.58 -52.21
N LEU A 946 -7.88 -49.63 -51.41
CA LEU A 946 -8.89 -50.21 -50.53
C LEU A 946 -8.50 -49.96 -49.06
N LYS A 947 -9.45 -49.60 -48.20
CA LYS A 947 -9.23 -49.36 -46.76
C LYS A 947 -10.07 -50.31 -45.90
#